data_AF-A0A7Y3UMI0-F1
#
_entry.id   AF-A0A7Y3UMI0-F1
#
_cell.length_a   1.000
_cell.length_b   1.000
_cell.length_c   1.000
_cell.angle_alpha   90.00
_cell.angle_beta   90.00
_cell.angle_gamma   90.00
#
_symmetry.space_group_name_H-M   'P 1'
#
loop_
_entity.id
_entity.type
_entity.pdbx_description
1 polymer ?
#
loop_
_entity_poly.entity_id
_entity_poly.type
_entity_poly.pdbx_seq_one_letter_code
_entity_poly.pdbx_strand_id
1 'polypeptide(L)'
;MNPTSSEHNTKILPLIEAVEIYFEPKRDLNLCGLKVKDANRLLSGNQQEKITPDEIWVDLNGTLGELVVGSVIMAGRISAHAGKYIVTNGNPLNLSRYRGMQVWWLRELMNTRDVFIVVKGTEGERKSITLVVRPTLIHGETLGYCFEGRQIDLVLNILESQQGIVNSKAMRTLTSILFGTVPEGEAYAFQDLPDDYMFKIIVSEQFKEIDLTKIFEQALHSLSRCLDINIMVKLLGEGFDAIGKENGKTRWNVKIAVLWRKRHEDIYKALQNCGFNVGKKNFFKIGKELRKGSGVLAEGAITWVLNDDWSQGLEIALGDIDMLIGSGGMPGTLNSAWLVAKYGGNFASIPIATEYIYQGEAYTHFDNVDNFSPREKRNAKRFNFVLIDPVTGRNKIFTHQEMIKVDLDESVMAIGTIKENPYLGGGIQPVRIDEKTGKALVNVLWLGPKERGIINLELEFETSITHYLSKVKRSKTGEIKAEDLYHLSLAYAEFGRWRKAKEIIKSALRFSENQCSKEIQRDIAVTQLYIKGSEALGFGKPDVAIKKATEILKKALPYTKSEDSLHIRRFLRRIAIDKMDRIIQRAEAYWVKGLEGKEKALNLIPEAFEFWREAYKYTGHEIDLMERFNGLSLWEIIHSYYDEIVNMWQRKESPDETEQSLLFRYKKAYEVFRKLRKTTLVSDYEKELHKGHGDIWICILLVTVFRESPPSIRNGMIVANFRLLDLINKEKNTLTTGENIDTPTLSSQFESQYGLTQKMVQAIIEYRNKKNSGKISNIAQLFEIPILLKDDFILKFLSALVPTKKQLQEIDDPLVDVEARFVRPTSLTIEEQIIKQQKQRDKIQQEKHNVLDYNLEQGIFLFDAVIHAYHARELIVLGHPRGAEESLSRAIAALDRMIDKAHGYLPYVYQHKNKVTLYQEFGKLLGKIELFEKGIKALDEVLDPEKRKKRFGKNAGAVAGQDLIALRKMGELGRMIKEFDPLFNQ
;
A
#
# COMPACT_ATOMS: atom_id res chain seq x y z
N MET A 1 -16.46 -34.37 -48.20
CA MET A 1 -17.54 -34.19 -47.20
C MET A 1 -16.90 -33.70 -45.91
N ASN A 2 -17.40 -32.55 -45.46
CA ASN A 2 -16.94 -31.63 -44.41
C ASN A 2 -15.47 -31.16 -44.46
N PRO A 3 -15.16 -30.19 -45.35
CA PRO A 3 -13.99 -29.34 -45.22
C PRO A 3 -14.29 -28.14 -44.29
N THR A 4 -13.32 -27.85 -43.41
CA THR A 4 -12.91 -26.52 -42.91
C THR A 4 -13.96 -25.48 -42.51
N SER A 5 -14.03 -25.18 -41.21
CA SER A 5 -14.24 -23.81 -40.71
C SER A 5 -13.20 -23.50 -39.62
N SER A 6 -11.95 -23.35 -40.05
CA SER A 6 -10.99 -22.47 -39.36
C SER A 6 -11.44 -21.04 -39.61
N GLU A 7 -12.41 -20.55 -38.85
CA GLU A 7 -12.61 -19.10 -38.73
C GLU A 7 -11.47 -18.57 -37.87
N HIS A 8 -10.45 -18.04 -38.52
CA HIS A 8 -9.58 -17.03 -37.92
C HIS A 8 -10.47 -15.87 -37.49
N ASN A 9 -10.90 -15.91 -36.23
CA ASN A 9 -11.70 -14.88 -35.60
C ASN A 9 -10.78 -13.69 -35.30
N THR A 10 -10.47 -12.87 -36.31
CA THR A 10 -9.61 -11.69 -36.15
C THR A 10 -10.32 -10.69 -35.23
N LYS A 11 -9.94 -10.65 -33.94
CA LYS A 11 -10.36 -9.61 -32.98
C LYS A 11 -9.67 -8.26 -33.25
N ILE A 12 -9.70 -7.82 -34.50
CA ILE A 12 -9.26 -6.49 -34.91
C ILE A 12 -10.52 -5.68 -35.16
N LEU A 13 -10.74 -4.63 -34.37
CA LEU A 13 -11.98 -3.83 -34.39
C LEU A 13 -11.64 -2.34 -34.41
N PRO A 14 -12.53 -1.49 -34.94
CA PRO A 14 -12.43 -0.05 -34.73
C PRO A 14 -12.43 0.28 -33.23
N LEU A 15 -11.61 1.23 -32.77
CA LEU A 15 -11.47 1.58 -31.35
C LEU A 15 -12.81 1.89 -30.69
N ILE A 16 -13.65 2.67 -31.37
CA ILE A 16 -14.97 3.08 -30.87
C ILE A 16 -15.86 1.85 -30.64
N GLU A 17 -15.96 0.98 -31.64
CA GLU A 17 -16.75 -0.24 -31.55
C GLU A 17 -16.21 -1.18 -30.47
N ALA A 18 -14.89 -1.34 -30.40
CA ALA A 18 -14.26 -2.20 -29.41
C ALA A 18 -14.56 -1.73 -27.96
N VAL A 19 -14.52 -0.42 -27.69
CA VAL A 19 -14.86 0.13 -26.36
C VAL A 19 -16.29 -0.21 -25.95
N GLU A 20 -17.24 -0.17 -26.89
CA GLU A 20 -18.65 -0.48 -26.62
C GLU A 20 -18.88 -1.99 -26.46
N ILE A 21 -18.31 -2.83 -27.32
CA ILE A 21 -18.47 -4.29 -27.30
C ILE A 21 -17.86 -4.90 -26.03
N TYR A 22 -16.67 -4.44 -25.63
CA TYR A 22 -15.96 -5.01 -24.48
C TYR A 22 -16.41 -4.43 -23.13
N PHE A 23 -17.37 -3.52 -23.13
CA PHE A 23 -18.00 -3.07 -21.89
C PHE A 23 -18.93 -4.13 -21.34
N GLU A 24 -18.62 -4.68 -20.16
CA GLU A 24 -19.48 -5.65 -19.48
C GLU A 24 -20.35 -5.00 -18.39
N PRO A 25 -21.68 -4.83 -18.59
CA PRO A 25 -22.54 -4.13 -17.62
C PRO A 25 -22.63 -4.84 -16.26
N LYS A 26 -22.57 -6.17 -16.25
CA LYS A 26 -22.76 -6.98 -15.03
C LYS A 26 -21.67 -6.76 -13.98
N ARG A 27 -20.49 -6.26 -14.38
CA ARG A 27 -19.38 -5.98 -13.46
C ARG A 27 -19.60 -4.75 -12.57
N ASP A 28 -20.48 -3.84 -12.98
CA ASP A 28 -20.82 -2.66 -12.19
C ASP A 28 -22.31 -2.40 -12.23
N LEU A 29 -22.96 -2.68 -11.11
CA LEU A 29 -24.40 -2.49 -10.96
C LEU A 29 -24.85 -1.03 -11.15
N ASN A 30 -23.92 -0.07 -11.09
CA ASN A 30 -24.21 1.35 -11.25
C ASN A 30 -23.92 1.90 -12.65
N LEU A 31 -23.21 1.16 -13.50
CA LEU A 31 -22.91 1.53 -14.89
C LEU A 31 -23.42 0.41 -15.81
N CYS A 32 -24.63 0.60 -16.32
CA CYS A 32 -25.43 -0.41 -17.02
C CYS A 32 -25.21 -0.43 -18.54
N GLY A 33 -24.57 0.59 -19.10
CA GLY A 33 -24.25 0.67 -20.53
C GLY A 33 -23.19 1.72 -20.80
N LEU A 34 -22.55 1.64 -21.96
CA LEU A 34 -21.53 2.58 -22.42
C LEU A 34 -21.70 2.83 -23.91
N LYS A 35 -21.61 4.11 -24.30
CA LYS A 35 -21.45 4.56 -25.69
C LYS A 35 -20.29 5.54 -25.81
N VAL A 36 -19.58 5.53 -26.92
CA VAL A 36 -18.62 6.59 -27.25
C VAL A 36 -19.37 7.68 -28.00
N LYS A 37 -19.54 8.83 -27.36
CA LYS A 37 -20.30 9.96 -27.90
C LYS A 37 -19.49 10.76 -28.91
N ASP A 38 -18.20 10.92 -28.65
CA ASP A 38 -17.28 11.62 -29.53
C ASP A 38 -15.85 11.10 -29.35
N ALA A 39 -15.05 11.16 -30.40
CA ALA A 39 -13.64 10.78 -30.40
C ALA A 39 -12.84 11.86 -31.14
N ASN A 40 -11.82 12.40 -30.48
CA ASN A 40 -11.03 13.51 -31.02
C ASN A 40 -9.54 13.29 -30.81
N ARG A 41 -8.72 13.52 -31.83
CA ARG A 41 -7.25 13.56 -31.73
C ARG A 41 -6.86 14.92 -31.17
N LEU A 42 -6.04 14.92 -30.13
CA LEU A 42 -5.47 16.15 -29.58
C LEU A 42 -4.32 16.63 -30.46
N LEU A 43 -4.30 17.93 -30.71
CA LEU A 43 -3.28 18.59 -31.53
C LEU A 43 -2.60 19.72 -30.73
N SER A 44 -1.41 20.10 -31.20
CA SER A 44 -0.66 21.26 -30.71
C SER A 44 -1.48 22.55 -30.78
N GLY A 45 -1.17 23.51 -29.91
CA GLY A 45 -1.91 24.76 -29.79
C GLY A 45 -3.23 24.60 -29.04
N ASN A 46 -3.36 23.55 -28.21
CA ASN A 46 -4.59 23.24 -27.48
C ASN A 46 -5.81 23.07 -28.41
N GLN A 47 -5.69 22.22 -29.44
CA GLN A 47 -6.74 21.99 -30.45
C GLN A 47 -7.20 20.52 -30.50
N GLN A 48 -8.35 20.27 -31.13
CA GLN A 48 -8.90 18.93 -31.35
C GLN A 48 -9.30 18.74 -32.81
N GLU A 49 -9.04 17.56 -33.33
CA GLU A 49 -9.52 17.08 -34.62
C GLU A 49 -10.46 15.89 -34.41
N LYS A 50 -11.62 15.90 -35.04
CA LYS A 50 -12.59 14.81 -34.90
C LYS A 50 -12.10 13.57 -35.65
N ILE A 51 -12.17 12.43 -34.99
CA ILE A 51 -11.79 11.12 -35.54
C ILE A 51 -13.02 10.44 -36.11
N THR A 52 -12.86 9.81 -37.28
CA THR A 52 -13.92 8.97 -37.85
C THR A 52 -13.90 7.56 -37.22
N PRO A 53 -15.04 6.87 -37.05
CA PRO A 53 -15.10 5.60 -36.34
C PRO A 53 -14.11 4.53 -36.82
N ASP A 54 -13.84 4.47 -38.12
CA ASP A 54 -12.99 3.46 -38.77
C ASP A 54 -11.53 3.91 -38.97
N GLU A 55 -11.13 5.05 -38.38
CA GLU A 55 -9.78 5.58 -38.55
C GLU A 55 -8.75 4.83 -37.70
N ILE A 56 -9.14 4.40 -36.50
CA ILE A 56 -8.25 3.76 -35.53
C ILE A 56 -8.72 2.34 -35.28
N TRP A 57 -7.87 1.38 -35.61
CA TRP A 57 -8.12 -0.04 -35.38
C TRP A 57 -7.26 -0.56 -34.25
N VAL A 58 -7.85 -1.38 -33.38
CA VAL A 58 -7.17 -2.03 -32.27
C VAL A 58 -7.08 -3.52 -32.51
N ASP A 59 -5.89 -4.07 -32.31
CA ASP A 59 -5.65 -5.51 -32.37
C ASP A 59 -5.68 -6.10 -30.96
N LEU A 60 -6.69 -6.91 -30.69
CA LEU A 60 -6.90 -7.57 -29.39
C LEU A 60 -6.29 -8.98 -29.36
N ASN A 61 -5.58 -9.39 -30.41
CA ASN A 61 -4.83 -10.66 -30.44
C ASN A 61 -3.38 -10.47 -29.97
N GLY A 62 -2.91 -9.22 -29.83
CA GLY A 62 -1.60 -8.91 -29.29
C GLY A 62 -1.47 -9.23 -27.79
N THR A 63 -0.27 -9.09 -27.23
CA THR A 63 0.01 -9.54 -25.85
C THR A 63 -0.76 -8.79 -24.77
N LEU A 64 -1.09 -7.51 -25.01
CA LEU A 64 -1.97 -6.75 -24.12
C LEU A 64 -3.44 -7.21 -24.20
N GLY A 65 -3.84 -7.88 -25.29
CA GLY A 65 -5.18 -8.37 -25.53
C GLY A 65 -6.27 -7.34 -25.22
N GLU A 66 -7.22 -7.72 -24.37
CA GLU A 66 -8.35 -6.86 -23.97
C GLU A 66 -7.94 -5.67 -23.08
N LEU A 67 -6.69 -5.55 -22.63
CA LEU A 67 -6.23 -4.38 -21.84
C LEU A 67 -6.08 -3.13 -22.71
N VAL A 68 -5.85 -3.28 -24.03
CA VAL A 68 -5.75 -2.16 -24.98
C VAL A 68 -6.97 -1.25 -24.87
N VAL A 69 -8.16 -1.85 -24.88
CA VAL A 69 -9.47 -1.16 -24.75
C VAL A 69 -9.95 -1.14 -23.30
N GLY A 70 -9.63 -2.19 -22.55
CA GLY A 70 -10.01 -2.32 -21.16
C GLY A 70 -9.48 -1.20 -20.27
N SER A 71 -8.30 -0.66 -20.56
CA SER A 71 -7.73 0.49 -19.86
C SER A 71 -8.65 1.72 -19.92
N VAL A 72 -9.25 2.00 -21.08
CA VAL A 72 -10.24 3.08 -21.28
C VAL A 72 -11.48 2.84 -20.43
N ILE A 73 -12.03 1.63 -20.49
CA ILE A 73 -13.22 1.26 -19.73
C ILE A 73 -12.96 1.40 -18.23
N MET A 74 -11.80 0.95 -17.75
CA MET A 74 -11.41 1.06 -16.34
C MET A 74 -11.29 2.52 -15.89
N ALA A 75 -10.53 3.34 -16.62
CA ALA A 75 -10.37 4.77 -16.34
C ALA A 75 -11.72 5.52 -16.36
N GLY A 76 -12.59 5.17 -17.33
CA GLY A 76 -13.94 5.70 -17.46
C GLY A 76 -14.84 5.37 -16.27
N ARG A 77 -14.90 4.09 -15.86
CA ARG A 77 -15.68 3.63 -14.69
C ARG A 77 -15.23 4.33 -13.41
N ILE A 78 -13.92 4.36 -13.17
CA ILE A 78 -13.34 4.99 -11.98
C ILE A 78 -13.66 6.49 -11.91
N SER A 79 -13.62 7.17 -13.05
CA SER A 79 -13.93 8.60 -13.16
C SER A 79 -15.42 8.87 -12.97
N ALA A 80 -16.31 8.05 -13.55
CA ALA A 80 -17.77 8.18 -13.38
C ALA A 80 -18.20 8.16 -11.90
N HIS A 81 -17.53 7.34 -11.07
CA HIS A 81 -17.79 7.21 -9.63
C HIS A 81 -17.24 8.35 -8.76
N ALA A 82 -16.57 9.35 -9.34
CA ALA A 82 -15.99 10.46 -8.57
C ALA A 82 -17.02 11.34 -7.85
N GLY A 83 -18.24 11.44 -8.39
CA GLY A 83 -19.27 12.38 -7.94
C GLY A 83 -19.54 12.35 -6.43
N LYS A 84 -19.69 11.17 -5.81
CA LYS A 84 -19.98 11.05 -4.36
C LYS A 84 -18.83 11.46 -3.44
N TYR A 85 -17.63 11.62 -3.98
CA TYR A 85 -16.45 11.98 -3.20
C TYR A 85 -16.10 13.46 -3.32
N ILE A 86 -16.55 14.13 -4.38
CA ILE A 86 -16.25 15.55 -4.60
C ILE A 86 -16.98 16.41 -3.56
N VAL A 87 -16.21 17.14 -2.78
CA VAL A 87 -16.66 18.15 -1.80
C VAL A 87 -15.91 19.45 -2.04
N THR A 88 -16.37 20.54 -1.43
CA THR A 88 -15.82 21.89 -1.68
C THR A 88 -15.26 22.57 -0.43
N ASN A 89 -15.34 21.89 0.72
CA ASN A 89 -14.94 22.43 2.02
C ASN A 89 -13.50 22.06 2.44
N GLY A 90 -12.73 21.46 1.54
CA GLY A 90 -11.35 21.06 1.83
C GLY A 90 -11.22 19.80 2.69
N ASN A 91 -12.27 18.99 2.89
CA ASN A 91 -12.24 17.83 3.80
C ASN A 91 -11.33 16.68 3.29
N PRO A 92 -10.14 16.46 3.90
CA PRO A 92 -9.19 15.44 3.44
C PRO A 92 -9.69 13.99 3.48
N LEU A 93 -10.69 13.68 4.32
CA LEU A 93 -11.23 12.31 4.43
C LEU A 93 -11.76 11.82 3.08
N ASN A 94 -12.31 12.74 2.27
CA ASN A 94 -12.83 12.42 0.95
C ASN A 94 -11.74 12.03 -0.04
N LEU A 95 -10.49 12.49 0.13
CA LEU A 95 -9.33 12.05 -0.66
C LEU A 95 -9.06 10.56 -0.41
N SER A 96 -8.96 10.17 0.87
CA SER A 96 -8.75 8.78 1.28
C SER A 96 -9.90 7.88 0.84
N ARG A 97 -11.14 8.36 0.93
CA ARG A 97 -12.32 7.62 0.47
C ARG A 97 -12.30 7.41 -1.05
N TYR A 98 -11.95 8.43 -1.82
CA TYR A 98 -11.88 8.33 -3.28
C TYR A 98 -10.78 7.35 -3.71
N ARG A 99 -9.56 7.52 -3.19
CA ARG A 99 -8.43 6.59 -3.44
C ARG A 99 -8.79 5.14 -3.10
N GLY A 100 -9.42 4.90 -1.94
CA GLY A 100 -9.87 3.56 -1.54
C GLY A 100 -10.88 2.94 -2.51
N MET A 101 -11.75 3.75 -3.11
CA MET A 101 -12.68 3.29 -4.14
C MET A 101 -11.95 2.94 -5.44
N GLN A 102 -11.02 3.79 -5.90
CA GLN A 102 -10.27 3.50 -7.13
C GLN A 102 -9.49 2.19 -7.01
N VAL A 103 -8.79 2.00 -5.89
CA VAL A 103 -8.04 0.77 -5.59
C VAL A 103 -8.94 -0.46 -5.57
N TRP A 104 -10.12 -0.35 -4.94
CA TRP A 104 -11.08 -1.44 -4.93
C TRP A 104 -11.56 -1.78 -6.35
N TRP A 105 -11.93 -0.78 -7.15
CA TRP A 105 -12.38 -1.00 -8.53
C TRP A 105 -11.28 -1.56 -9.44
N LEU A 106 -10.04 -1.07 -9.33
CA LEU A 106 -8.92 -1.60 -10.11
C LEU A 106 -8.72 -3.08 -9.82
N ARG A 107 -8.77 -3.50 -8.55
CA ARG A 107 -8.75 -4.93 -8.18
C ARG A 107 -9.90 -5.69 -8.83
N GLU A 108 -11.14 -5.26 -8.61
CA GLU A 108 -12.32 -5.97 -9.15
C GLU A 108 -12.29 -6.08 -10.70
N LEU A 109 -11.82 -5.03 -11.40
CA LEU A 109 -11.78 -5.00 -12.86
C LEU A 109 -10.62 -5.77 -13.48
N MET A 110 -9.46 -5.84 -12.80
CA MET A 110 -8.29 -6.55 -13.32
C MET A 110 -8.28 -8.03 -12.95
N ASN A 111 -8.74 -8.39 -11.76
CA ASN A 111 -8.71 -9.76 -11.24
C ASN A 111 -9.64 -10.73 -11.95
N THR A 112 -10.54 -10.19 -12.75
CA THR A 112 -11.47 -10.95 -13.57
C THR A 112 -10.94 -11.17 -15.00
N ARG A 113 -9.68 -10.81 -15.28
CA ARG A 113 -9.05 -10.91 -16.61
C ARG A 113 -7.95 -11.96 -16.67
N ASP A 114 -7.82 -12.57 -17.84
CA ASP A 114 -6.86 -13.63 -18.18
C ASP A 114 -5.45 -13.06 -18.45
N VAL A 115 -4.87 -12.40 -17.45
CA VAL A 115 -3.59 -11.70 -17.58
C VAL A 115 -2.76 -11.86 -16.31
N PHE A 116 -1.43 -11.73 -16.45
CA PHE A 116 -0.51 -11.60 -15.33
C PHE A 116 -0.04 -10.14 -15.20
N ILE A 117 -0.67 -9.37 -14.31
CA ILE A 117 -0.28 -7.97 -14.09
C ILE A 117 0.57 -7.86 -12.83
N VAL A 118 1.66 -7.10 -12.89
CA VAL A 118 2.48 -6.71 -11.74
C VAL A 118 2.48 -5.20 -11.61
N VAL A 119 2.12 -4.70 -10.43
CA VAL A 119 2.13 -3.28 -10.12
C VAL A 119 3.58 -2.77 -9.96
N LYS A 120 4.04 -1.80 -10.77
CA LYS A 120 5.42 -1.26 -10.80
C LYS A 120 5.57 0.19 -10.36
N GLY A 121 4.47 0.92 -10.22
CA GLY A 121 4.52 2.30 -9.78
C GLY A 121 3.19 2.68 -9.18
N THR A 122 3.17 3.01 -7.90
CA THR A 122 1.97 3.47 -7.20
C THR A 122 2.34 4.59 -6.27
N GLU A 123 1.44 5.54 -6.07
CA GLU A 123 1.57 6.47 -4.94
C GLU A 123 1.62 5.66 -3.63
N GLY A 124 2.77 5.66 -2.95
CA GLY A 124 3.02 4.91 -1.73
C GLY A 124 2.62 5.68 -0.46
N GLU A 125 3.03 5.15 0.68
CA GLU A 125 3.02 5.93 1.91
C GLU A 125 4.02 7.07 1.81
N ARG A 126 3.58 8.30 2.10
CA ARG A 126 4.49 9.44 2.16
C ARG A 126 5.57 9.16 3.20
N LYS A 127 6.79 9.65 2.93
CA LYS A 127 7.91 9.73 3.88
C LYS A 127 7.48 10.41 5.18
N SER A 128 7.04 9.64 6.17
CA SER A 128 6.85 10.06 7.57
C SER A 128 7.44 9.02 8.51
N ILE A 129 7.68 9.44 9.75
CA ILE A 129 8.17 8.56 10.82
C ILE A 129 7.03 7.68 11.31
N THR A 130 5.76 8.02 11.11
CA THR A 130 4.61 7.14 11.36
C THR A 130 3.94 6.71 10.05
N LEU A 131 3.41 5.47 9.99
CA LEU A 131 2.72 4.94 8.80
C LEU A 131 1.31 5.53 8.74
N VAL A 132 1.13 6.62 8.00
CA VAL A 132 -0.21 7.05 7.59
C VAL A 132 -0.56 6.31 6.30
N VAL A 133 -1.20 5.15 6.45
CA VAL A 133 -1.58 4.27 5.35
C VAL A 133 -2.57 4.98 4.42
N ARG A 134 -2.09 5.35 3.23
CA ARG A 134 -2.96 5.79 2.14
C ARG A 134 -3.52 4.56 1.44
N PRO A 135 -4.82 4.50 1.15
CA PRO A 135 -5.32 3.43 0.30
C PRO A 135 -4.69 3.57 -1.09
N THR A 136 -3.86 2.60 -1.45
CA THR A 136 -3.16 2.48 -2.73
C THR A 136 -3.11 0.99 -3.15
N LEU A 137 -2.83 0.72 -4.43
CA LEU A 137 -2.33 -0.60 -4.81
C LEU A 137 -0.89 -0.71 -4.30
N ILE A 138 -0.50 -1.89 -3.87
CA ILE A 138 0.84 -2.05 -3.34
C ILE A 138 1.79 -2.26 -4.53
N HIS A 139 2.92 -1.56 -4.57
CA HIS A 139 3.99 -1.91 -5.51
C HIS A 139 4.33 -3.40 -5.39
N GLY A 140 4.43 -4.12 -6.49
CA GLY A 140 4.67 -5.54 -6.51
C GLY A 140 3.42 -6.41 -6.32
N GLU A 141 2.25 -5.81 -6.11
CA GLU A 141 0.98 -6.53 -6.10
C GLU A 141 0.70 -7.16 -7.46
N THR A 142 0.31 -8.43 -7.48
CA THR A 142 -0.07 -9.14 -8.70
C THR A 142 -1.58 -9.10 -8.91
N LEU A 143 -2.03 -8.76 -10.11
CA LEU A 143 -3.44 -8.71 -10.50
C LEU A 143 -3.71 -9.62 -11.70
N GLY A 144 -5.00 -9.95 -11.91
CA GLY A 144 -5.43 -10.95 -12.89
C GLY A 144 -5.34 -12.38 -12.34
N TYR A 145 -5.72 -13.36 -13.16
CA TYR A 145 -5.80 -14.77 -12.73
C TYR A 145 -4.89 -15.74 -13.49
N CYS A 146 -4.16 -15.28 -14.51
CA CYS A 146 -3.32 -16.11 -15.36
C CYS A 146 -1.83 -15.89 -15.07
N PHE A 147 -1.31 -16.47 -14.00
CA PHE A 147 0.05 -16.23 -13.52
C PHE A 147 1.16 -16.91 -14.34
N GLU A 148 0.79 -17.74 -15.30
CA GLU A 148 1.71 -18.43 -16.22
C GLU A 148 1.88 -17.67 -17.55
N GLY A 149 1.05 -16.65 -17.79
CA GLY A 149 1.15 -15.80 -18.99
C GLY A 149 2.35 -14.85 -18.94
N ARG A 150 2.64 -14.21 -20.09
CA ARG A 150 3.66 -13.16 -20.18
C ARG A 150 3.30 -12.02 -19.22
N GLN A 151 4.27 -11.61 -18.40
CA GLN A 151 4.08 -10.56 -17.39
C GLN A 151 3.76 -9.22 -18.08
N ILE A 152 2.80 -8.49 -17.52
CA ILE A 152 2.44 -7.13 -17.89
C ILE A 152 2.69 -6.25 -16.68
N ASP A 153 3.47 -5.19 -16.83
CA ASP A 153 3.68 -4.23 -15.77
C ASP A 153 2.59 -3.14 -15.80
N LEU A 154 2.15 -2.72 -14.61
CA LEU A 154 1.17 -1.65 -14.39
C LEU A 154 1.82 -0.50 -13.62
N VAL A 155 1.87 0.68 -14.25
CA VAL A 155 2.17 1.96 -13.58
C VAL A 155 0.87 2.71 -13.36
N LEU A 156 0.64 3.13 -12.12
CA LEU A 156 -0.60 3.73 -11.66
C LEU A 156 -0.34 5.06 -10.93
N ASN A 157 -0.88 6.13 -11.49
CA ASN A 157 -1.03 7.42 -10.80
C ASN A 157 -2.49 7.59 -10.43
N ILE A 158 -2.81 7.15 -9.21
CA ILE A 158 -4.17 7.03 -8.66
C ILE A 158 -4.89 8.37 -8.75
N LEU A 159 -4.29 9.44 -8.21
CA LEU A 159 -4.98 10.71 -8.08
C LEU A 159 -4.03 11.91 -8.15
N GLU A 160 -3.79 12.36 -9.38
CA GLU A 160 -3.05 13.59 -9.63
C GLU A 160 -3.90 14.82 -9.38
N SER A 161 -3.25 15.91 -8.94
CA SER A 161 -3.94 17.14 -8.53
C SER A 161 -5.14 16.85 -7.61
N GLN A 162 -4.94 15.97 -6.62
CA GLN A 162 -5.97 15.42 -5.72
C GLN A 162 -6.88 16.47 -5.05
N GLN A 163 -6.43 17.72 -4.96
CA GLN A 163 -7.18 18.83 -4.39
C GLN A 163 -8.52 19.05 -5.12
N GLY A 164 -8.67 18.68 -6.40
CA GLY A 164 -9.95 18.81 -7.09
C GLY A 164 -11.08 17.95 -6.51
N ILE A 165 -10.77 16.95 -5.69
CA ILE A 165 -11.80 16.21 -4.93
C ILE A 165 -12.34 17.05 -3.76
N VAL A 166 -11.58 18.02 -3.24
CA VAL A 166 -11.96 18.76 -2.01
C VAL A 166 -12.02 20.28 -2.18
N ASN A 167 -11.59 20.80 -3.34
CA ASN A 167 -11.55 22.21 -3.70
C ASN A 167 -12.22 22.39 -5.07
N SER A 168 -13.27 23.23 -5.11
CA SER A 168 -14.01 23.49 -6.34
C SER A 168 -13.20 24.21 -7.42
N LYS A 169 -12.18 24.98 -7.04
CA LYS A 169 -11.36 25.76 -7.98
C LYS A 169 -10.22 24.96 -8.62
N ALA A 170 -9.85 23.83 -8.02
CA ALA A 170 -8.74 23.03 -8.52
C ALA A 170 -9.12 22.34 -9.84
N MET A 171 -8.18 22.39 -10.79
CA MET A 171 -8.30 21.84 -12.14
C MET A 171 -7.34 20.63 -12.30
N ARG A 172 -7.38 19.94 -13.44
CA ARG A 172 -6.44 18.89 -13.85
C ARG A 172 -6.40 17.66 -12.92
N THR A 173 -7.48 17.40 -12.18
CA THR A 173 -7.58 16.17 -11.39
C THR A 173 -7.87 15.00 -12.32
N LEU A 174 -6.97 14.00 -12.31
CA LEU A 174 -7.00 12.86 -13.21
C LEU A 174 -6.47 11.60 -12.54
N THR A 175 -6.76 10.46 -13.16
CA THR A 175 -6.19 9.14 -12.83
C THR A 175 -5.54 8.57 -14.09
N SER A 176 -4.37 7.94 -13.97
CA SER A 176 -3.64 7.36 -15.11
C SER A 176 -3.30 5.90 -14.86
N ILE A 177 -3.53 5.08 -15.87
CA ILE A 177 -3.27 3.64 -15.89
C ILE A 177 -2.40 3.36 -17.13
N LEU A 178 -1.16 2.93 -16.91
CA LEU A 178 -0.21 2.56 -17.95
C LEU A 178 0.13 1.07 -17.85
N PHE A 179 -0.07 0.34 -18.94
CA PHE A 179 0.34 -1.06 -19.09
C PHE A 179 1.47 -1.19 -20.10
N GLY A 180 2.37 -2.15 -19.85
CA GLY A 180 3.42 -2.51 -20.78
C GLY A 180 3.82 -3.97 -20.61
N THR A 181 3.94 -4.69 -21.71
CA THR A 181 4.33 -6.10 -21.71
C THR A 181 5.82 -6.25 -21.42
N VAL A 182 6.20 -7.10 -20.46
CA VAL A 182 7.61 -7.35 -20.17
C VAL A 182 8.27 -8.08 -21.37
N PRO A 183 9.34 -7.53 -21.97
CA PRO A 183 10.07 -8.21 -23.05
C PRO A 183 10.67 -9.54 -22.60
N GLU A 184 10.83 -10.47 -23.53
CA GLU A 184 11.53 -11.72 -23.25
C GLU A 184 13.00 -11.44 -22.85
N GLY A 185 13.45 -12.06 -21.76
CA GLY A 185 14.80 -11.84 -21.21
C GLY A 185 14.94 -10.62 -20.30
N GLU A 186 13.95 -9.73 -20.24
CA GLU A 186 13.94 -8.57 -19.35
C GLU A 186 13.21 -8.88 -18.03
N ALA A 187 13.66 -8.26 -16.93
CA ALA A 187 13.03 -8.44 -15.62
C ALA A 187 11.76 -7.58 -15.42
N TYR A 188 11.60 -6.54 -16.23
CA TYR A 188 10.52 -5.55 -16.17
C TYR A 188 10.35 -4.83 -17.51
N ALA A 189 9.15 -4.31 -17.75
CA ALA A 189 8.84 -3.33 -18.79
C ALA A 189 9.10 -1.90 -18.28
N PHE A 190 8.82 -1.65 -16.99
CA PHE A 190 9.07 -0.38 -16.30
C PHE A 190 9.92 -0.60 -15.05
N GLN A 191 10.97 0.23 -14.87
CA GLN A 191 11.86 0.16 -13.72
C GLN A 191 11.08 0.21 -12.39
N ASP A 192 11.44 -0.65 -11.44
CA ASP A 192 10.93 -0.58 -10.07
C ASP A 192 11.47 0.68 -9.36
N LEU A 193 10.61 1.69 -9.17
CA LEU A 193 10.97 2.95 -8.49
C LEU A 193 10.34 3.04 -7.08
N PRO A 194 11.12 3.36 -6.03
CA PRO A 194 10.56 3.65 -4.71
C PRO A 194 9.80 4.99 -4.70
N ASP A 195 8.94 5.23 -3.69
CA ASP A 195 8.28 6.52 -3.47
C ASP A 195 9.23 7.58 -2.87
N ASP A 196 10.33 7.80 -3.58
CA ASP A 196 11.37 8.79 -3.30
C ASP A 196 11.27 9.99 -4.27
N TYR A 197 12.30 10.85 -4.37
CA TYR A 197 12.31 11.97 -5.31
C TYR A 197 13.39 11.82 -6.38
N MET A 198 13.08 12.29 -7.59
CA MET A 198 14.05 12.52 -8.66
C MET A 198 14.05 13.98 -9.08
N PHE A 199 15.22 14.49 -9.44
CA PHE A 199 15.34 15.71 -10.23
C PHE A 199 15.33 15.30 -11.71
N LYS A 200 14.45 15.90 -12.51
CA LYS A 200 14.25 15.53 -13.92
C LYS A 200 14.28 16.77 -14.82
N ILE A 201 14.80 16.55 -16.02
CA ILE A 201 14.71 17.48 -17.16
C ILE A 201 14.06 16.72 -18.30
N ILE A 202 13.05 17.35 -18.90
CA ILE A 202 12.34 16.85 -20.07
C ILE A 202 12.30 17.97 -21.09
N VAL A 203 12.60 17.67 -22.34
CA VAL A 203 12.49 18.61 -23.46
C VAL A 203 11.63 18.01 -24.57
N SER A 204 10.88 18.84 -25.29
CA SER A 204 10.01 18.39 -26.39
C SER A 204 10.82 17.85 -27.57
N GLU A 205 10.15 17.17 -28.51
CA GLU A 205 10.75 16.61 -29.73
C GLU A 205 11.56 17.65 -30.52
N GLN A 206 11.12 18.91 -30.54
CA GLN A 206 11.85 20.01 -31.17
C GLN A 206 13.28 20.18 -30.63
N PHE A 207 13.50 19.88 -29.35
CA PHE A 207 14.76 20.12 -28.65
C PHE A 207 15.44 18.82 -28.20
N LYS A 208 15.08 17.67 -28.79
CA LYS A 208 15.61 16.35 -28.40
C LYS A 208 17.14 16.24 -28.49
N GLU A 209 17.77 17.03 -29.37
CA GLU A 209 19.22 17.03 -29.59
C GLU A 209 20.00 17.73 -28.47
N ILE A 210 19.33 18.35 -27.48
CA ILE A 210 20.01 18.83 -26.27
C ILE A 210 20.49 17.62 -25.47
N ASP A 211 21.81 17.50 -25.30
CA ASP A 211 22.46 16.42 -24.54
C ASP A 211 22.28 16.61 -23.03
N LEU A 212 21.14 16.12 -22.51
CA LEU A 212 20.79 16.24 -21.10
C LEU A 212 21.74 15.46 -20.18
N THR A 213 22.29 14.33 -20.64
CA THR A 213 23.23 13.52 -19.86
C THR A 213 24.50 14.31 -19.59
N LYS A 214 25.08 14.92 -20.62
CA LYS A 214 26.27 15.76 -20.50
C LYS A 214 26.02 17.00 -19.63
N ILE A 215 24.81 17.58 -19.69
CA ILE A 215 24.43 18.68 -18.79
C ILE A 215 24.44 18.23 -17.33
N PHE A 216 23.87 17.06 -17.01
CA PHE A 216 23.94 16.51 -15.66
C PHE A 216 25.38 16.21 -15.23
N GLU A 217 26.20 15.61 -16.09
CA GLU A 217 27.61 15.30 -15.80
C GLU A 217 28.43 16.55 -15.45
N GLN A 218 28.18 17.67 -16.14
CA GLN A 218 28.84 18.95 -15.90
C GLN A 218 28.29 19.68 -14.66
N ALA A 219 26.99 19.56 -14.40
CA ALA A 219 26.35 20.19 -13.24
C ALA A 219 26.58 19.43 -11.93
N LEU A 220 26.87 18.13 -11.99
CA LEU A 220 27.15 17.28 -10.83
C LEU A 220 28.61 17.41 -10.39
N HIS A 221 28.83 18.18 -9.33
CA HIS A 221 30.18 18.43 -8.83
C HIS A 221 30.53 17.45 -7.71
N SER A 222 31.35 16.43 -8.02
CA SER A 222 31.62 15.29 -7.11
C SER A 222 32.30 15.67 -5.79
N LEU A 223 33.12 16.72 -5.77
CA LEU A 223 33.81 17.16 -4.55
C LEU A 223 32.88 17.91 -3.57
N SER A 224 31.85 18.58 -4.08
CA SER A 224 30.92 19.39 -3.27
C SER A 224 29.57 18.73 -3.05
N ARG A 225 29.32 17.55 -3.67
CA ARG A 225 28.07 16.80 -3.54
C ARG A 225 26.83 17.63 -3.92
N CYS A 226 27.03 18.65 -4.76
CA CYS A 226 26.05 19.67 -5.12
C CYS A 226 25.67 19.53 -6.59
N LEU A 227 24.39 19.80 -6.89
CA LEU A 227 23.91 20.01 -8.25
C LEU A 227 23.93 21.51 -8.56
N ASP A 228 24.85 21.95 -9.42
CA ASP A 228 24.93 23.36 -9.81
C ASP A 228 23.81 23.73 -10.80
N ILE A 229 22.73 24.28 -10.24
CA ILE A 229 21.55 24.70 -11.00
C ILE A 229 21.87 25.85 -11.97
N ASN A 230 22.82 26.74 -11.67
CA ASN A 230 23.15 27.84 -12.57
C ASN A 230 23.87 27.32 -13.82
N ILE A 231 24.85 26.42 -13.66
CA ILE A 231 25.51 25.77 -14.79
C ILE A 231 24.50 24.99 -15.63
N MET A 232 23.66 24.19 -14.98
CA MET A 232 22.61 23.41 -15.66
C MET A 232 21.70 24.30 -16.51
N VAL A 233 21.13 25.35 -15.92
CA VAL A 233 20.20 26.25 -16.62
C VAL A 233 20.91 27.06 -17.70
N LYS A 234 22.17 27.44 -17.50
CA LYS A 234 22.99 28.10 -18.52
C LYS A 234 23.16 27.20 -19.75
N LEU A 235 23.57 25.95 -19.56
CA LEU A 235 23.79 24.99 -20.64
C LEU A 235 22.48 24.65 -21.37
N LEU A 236 21.37 24.53 -20.63
CA LEU A 236 20.04 24.38 -21.24
C LEU A 236 19.70 25.58 -22.12
N GLY A 237 19.90 26.82 -21.63
CA GLY A 237 19.68 28.03 -22.42
C GLY A 237 20.53 28.12 -23.68
N GLU A 238 21.79 27.71 -23.61
CA GLU A 238 22.70 27.62 -24.77
C GLU A 238 22.19 26.59 -25.79
N GLY A 239 21.71 25.43 -25.33
CA GLY A 239 21.10 24.40 -26.19
C GLY A 239 19.83 24.90 -26.89
N PHE A 240 18.92 25.57 -26.15
CA PHE A 240 17.71 26.15 -26.74
C PHE A 240 18.04 27.21 -27.79
N ASP A 241 18.99 28.09 -27.52
CA ASP A 241 19.39 29.10 -28.50
C ASP A 241 20.06 28.49 -29.73
N ALA A 242 20.90 27.46 -29.56
CA ALA A 242 21.57 26.80 -30.66
C ALA A 242 20.59 26.14 -31.63
N ILE A 243 19.57 25.46 -31.11
CA ILE A 243 18.57 24.73 -31.92
C ILE A 243 17.47 25.67 -32.44
N GLY A 244 16.98 26.58 -31.59
CA GLY A 244 15.74 27.31 -31.86
C GLY A 244 15.92 28.68 -32.51
N LYS A 245 17.15 29.17 -32.68
CA LYS A 245 17.44 30.49 -33.30
C LYS A 245 16.86 30.63 -34.71
N GLU A 246 16.90 29.59 -35.52
CA GLU A 246 16.38 29.61 -36.89
C GLU A 246 14.86 29.74 -36.94
N ASN A 247 14.16 29.22 -35.93
CA ASN A 247 12.69 29.25 -35.83
C ASN A 247 12.19 30.36 -34.88
N GLY A 248 13.07 31.29 -34.48
CA GLY A 248 12.73 32.40 -33.57
C GLY A 248 12.36 31.97 -32.15
N LYS A 249 12.70 30.74 -31.75
CA LYS A 249 12.37 30.16 -30.45
C LYS A 249 13.63 30.02 -29.59
N THR A 250 13.94 31.07 -28.83
CA THR A 250 15.16 31.17 -28.00
C THR A 250 14.81 30.99 -26.53
N ARG A 251 15.82 30.98 -25.64
CA ARG A 251 15.59 30.90 -24.19
C ARG A 251 14.60 31.95 -23.63
N TRP A 252 14.39 33.06 -24.34
CA TRP A 252 13.43 34.10 -23.94
C TRP A 252 11.95 33.69 -24.08
N ASN A 253 11.61 32.83 -25.04
CA ASN A 253 10.22 32.47 -25.36
C ASN A 253 9.93 30.96 -25.37
N VAL A 254 10.91 30.13 -25.01
CA VAL A 254 10.72 28.72 -24.64
C VAL A 254 9.74 28.63 -23.47
N LYS A 255 8.71 27.80 -23.61
CA LYS A 255 7.67 27.59 -22.59
C LYS A 255 8.10 26.51 -21.61
N ILE A 256 8.07 26.83 -20.32
CA ILE A 256 8.64 25.97 -19.27
C ILE A 256 7.57 25.59 -18.26
N ALA A 257 7.47 24.31 -17.91
CA ALA A 257 6.72 23.83 -16.76
C ALA A 257 7.63 23.68 -15.53
N VAL A 258 7.20 24.22 -14.38
CA VAL A 258 7.89 24.03 -13.10
C VAL A 258 6.88 23.75 -11.99
N LEU A 259 7.11 22.67 -11.23
CA LEU A 259 6.37 22.42 -9.99
C LEU A 259 6.75 23.49 -8.94
N TRP A 260 5.81 24.29 -8.45
CA TRP A 260 6.12 25.29 -7.43
C TRP A 260 6.36 24.64 -6.06
N ARG A 261 7.60 24.65 -5.58
CA ARG A 261 8.01 24.19 -4.25
C ARG A 261 9.17 25.05 -3.78
N LYS A 262 9.30 25.33 -2.48
CA LYS A 262 10.41 26.15 -1.95
C LYS A 262 11.79 25.71 -2.45
N ARG A 263 12.02 24.40 -2.58
CA ARG A 263 13.24 23.81 -3.16
C ARG A 263 13.56 24.19 -4.62
N HIS A 264 12.62 24.78 -5.35
CA HIS A 264 12.80 25.27 -6.72
C HIS A 264 13.00 26.79 -6.81
N GLU A 265 13.22 27.46 -5.68
CA GLU A 265 13.60 28.87 -5.68
C GLU A 265 14.91 29.10 -6.45
N ASP A 266 15.87 28.18 -6.34
CA ASP A 266 17.15 28.29 -7.05
C ASP A 266 17.00 28.07 -8.56
N ILE A 267 16.05 27.23 -8.99
CA ILE A 267 15.67 27.10 -10.41
C ILE A 267 15.09 28.43 -10.91
N TYR A 268 14.18 29.05 -10.16
CA TYR A 268 13.61 30.36 -10.51
C TYR A 268 14.70 31.42 -10.67
N LYS A 269 15.64 31.51 -9.72
CA LYS A 269 16.75 32.47 -9.76
C LYS A 269 17.69 32.19 -10.94
N ALA A 270 18.04 30.93 -11.18
CA ALA A 270 18.91 30.55 -12.29
C ALA A 270 18.27 30.85 -13.65
N LEU A 271 16.97 30.57 -13.83
CA LEU A 271 16.22 30.94 -15.03
C LEU A 271 16.26 32.46 -15.25
N GLN A 272 16.01 33.24 -14.20
CA GLN A 272 16.08 34.70 -14.25
C GLN A 272 17.48 35.20 -14.65
N ASN A 273 18.53 34.66 -14.02
CA ASN A 273 19.92 35.07 -14.26
C ASN A 273 20.43 34.65 -15.64
N CYS A 274 19.95 33.54 -16.20
CA CYS A 274 20.38 33.01 -17.49
C CYS A 274 19.58 33.57 -18.68
N GLY A 275 18.69 34.55 -18.44
CA GLY A 275 17.98 35.28 -19.49
C GLY A 275 16.66 34.65 -19.95
N PHE A 276 16.07 33.73 -19.18
CA PHE A 276 14.73 33.23 -19.45
C PHE A 276 13.67 34.25 -19.00
N ASN A 277 12.52 34.27 -19.68
CA ASN A 277 11.40 35.14 -19.30
C ASN A 277 10.63 34.55 -18.10
N VAL A 278 11.00 34.95 -16.88
CA VAL A 278 10.34 34.51 -15.64
C VAL A 278 9.15 35.38 -15.20
N GLY A 279 8.81 36.42 -15.97
CA GLY A 279 7.78 37.40 -15.63
C GLY A 279 8.19 38.43 -14.57
N LYS A 280 7.21 39.07 -13.92
CA LYS A 280 7.42 40.19 -12.98
C LYS A 280 7.18 39.81 -11.52
N LYS A 281 6.45 38.73 -11.25
CA LYS A 281 6.15 38.30 -9.88
C LYS A 281 7.34 37.57 -9.27
N ASN A 282 7.63 37.86 -8.01
CA ASN A 282 8.59 37.06 -7.25
C ASN A 282 8.06 35.66 -6.92
N PHE A 283 8.99 34.76 -6.65
CA PHE A 283 8.75 33.34 -6.37
C PHE A 283 7.70 33.05 -5.28
N PHE A 284 7.73 33.79 -4.16
CA PHE A 284 6.79 33.56 -3.05
C PHE A 284 5.38 34.09 -3.35
N LYS A 285 5.25 35.16 -4.14
CA LYS A 285 3.96 35.67 -4.59
C LYS A 285 3.26 34.68 -5.52
N ILE A 286 4.01 34.07 -6.44
CA ILE A 286 3.54 32.97 -7.31
C ILE A 286 2.93 31.85 -6.45
N GLY A 287 3.66 31.39 -5.43
CA GLY A 287 3.18 30.35 -4.51
C GLY A 287 1.88 30.70 -3.76
N LYS A 288 1.75 31.95 -3.31
CA LYS A 288 0.54 32.43 -2.62
C LYS A 288 -0.67 32.45 -3.55
N GLU A 289 -0.49 32.83 -4.81
CA GLU A 289 -1.57 32.85 -5.82
C GLU A 289 -1.98 31.42 -6.20
N LEU A 290 -1.02 30.52 -6.45
CA LEU A 290 -1.28 29.11 -6.73
C LEU A 290 -2.12 28.44 -5.64
N ARG A 291 -1.78 28.66 -4.36
CA ARG A 291 -2.50 28.08 -3.21
C ARG A 291 -3.94 28.63 -3.05
N LYS A 292 -4.24 29.81 -3.60
CA LYS A 292 -5.57 30.44 -3.55
C LYS A 292 -6.43 30.19 -4.79
N GLY A 293 -5.78 29.88 -5.91
CA GLY A 293 -6.39 29.73 -7.23
C GLY A 293 -6.63 28.26 -7.61
N SER A 294 -6.48 27.98 -8.92
CA SER A 294 -6.68 26.66 -9.53
C SER A 294 -5.51 25.69 -9.33
N GLY A 295 -4.40 26.18 -8.76
CA GLY A 295 -3.16 25.43 -8.65
C GLY A 295 -2.28 25.48 -9.90
N VAL A 296 -2.64 26.29 -10.91
CA VAL A 296 -1.82 26.58 -12.10
C VAL A 296 -1.73 28.09 -12.30
N LEU A 297 -0.55 28.60 -12.66
CA LEU A 297 -0.32 30.01 -12.95
C LEU A 297 0.75 30.17 -14.02
N ALA A 298 0.41 30.81 -15.14
CA ALA A 298 1.40 31.29 -16.10
C ALA A 298 1.97 32.65 -15.64
N GLU A 299 3.29 32.77 -15.65
CA GLU A 299 4.01 34.01 -15.35
C GLU A 299 5.27 34.07 -16.23
N GLY A 300 5.36 35.08 -17.10
CA GLY A 300 6.36 35.08 -18.17
C GLY A 300 6.13 33.93 -19.14
N ALA A 301 7.19 33.18 -19.44
CA ALA A 301 7.16 31.94 -20.21
C ALA A 301 7.06 30.67 -19.32
N ILE A 302 6.87 30.83 -18.00
CA ILE A 302 6.81 29.71 -17.06
C ILE A 302 5.36 29.43 -16.65
N THR A 303 4.93 28.18 -16.84
CA THR A 303 3.73 27.61 -16.25
C THR A 303 4.08 26.95 -14.92
N TRP A 304 3.69 27.60 -13.83
CA TRP A 304 3.84 27.07 -12.48
C TRP A 304 2.68 26.19 -12.11
N VAL A 305 2.97 25.00 -11.57
CA VAL A 305 1.93 24.06 -11.09
C VAL A 305 2.13 23.67 -9.64
N LEU A 306 1.04 23.51 -8.89
CA LEU A 306 1.11 23.26 -7.45
C LEU A 306 1.21 21.78 -7.08
N ASN A 307 0.66 20.83 -7.82
CA ASN A 307 0.49 19.45 -7.32
C ASN A 307 0.80 18.33 -8.31
N ASP A 308 1.12 18.65 -9.55
CA ASP A 308 1.22 17.72 -10.66
C ASP A 308 2.38 18.19 -11.52
N ASP A 309 3.31 17.28 -11.81
CA ASP A 309 4.54 17.54 -12.55
C ASP A 309 4.81 16.47 -13.62
N TRP A 310 3.89 15.54 -13.84
CA TRP A 310 4.03 14.56 -14.93
C TRP A 310 2.95 14.72 -15.99
N SER A 311 1.74 15.19 -15.66
CA SER A 311 0.70 15.34 -16.69
C SER A 311 1.02 16.48 -17.67
N GLN A 312 1.93 17.40 -17.32
CA GLN A 312 2.53 18.35 -18.26
C GLN A 312 3.32 17.66 -19.36
N GLY A 313 3.75 16.41 -19.16
CA GLY A 313 4.32 15.58 -20.23
C GLY A 313 3.38 15.43 -21.42
N LEU A 314 2.05 15.51 -21.23
CA LEU A 314 1.07 15.52 -22.33
C LEU A 314 1.19 16.79 -23.17
N GLU A 315 1.33 17.95 -22.51
CA GLU A 315 1.55 19.24 -23.17
C GLU A 315 2.91 19.29 -23.88
N ILE A 316 3.93 18.62 -23.32
CA ILE A 316 5.25 18.45 -23.96
C ILE A 316 5.15 17.56 -25.21
N ALA A 317 4.44 16.43 -25.11
CA ALA A 317 4.21 15.52 -26.24
C ALA A 317 3.44 16.20 -27.39
N LEU A 318 2.55 17.14 -27.07
CA LEU A 318 1.83 17.98 -28.05
C LEU A 318 2.65 19.19 -28.53
N GLY A 319 3.84 19.44 -27.98
CA GLY A 319 4.67 20.61 -28.32
C GLY A 319 4.15 21.95 -27.76
N ASP A 320 3.19 21.92 -26.84
CA ASP A 320 2.62 23.09 -26.19
C ASP A 320 3.52 23.65 -25.06
N ILE A 321 4.34 22.78 -24.48
CA ILE A 321 5.41 23.11 -23.53
C ILE A 321 6.73 22.54 -24.05
N ASP A 322 7.81 23.30 -23.90
CA ASP A 322 9.12 22.95 -24.47
C ASP A 322 10.03 22.26 -23.48
N MET A 323 9.89 22.59 -22.19
CA MET A 323 10.72 22.04 -21.13
C MET A 323 9.93 21.82 -19.85
N LEU A 324 10.23 20.73 -19.16
CA LEU A 324 9.96 20.59 -17.73
C LEU A 324 11.27 20.40 -16.98
N ILE A 325 11.44 21.14 -15.88
CA ILE A 325 12.61 21.04 -15.01
C ILE A 325 12.22 21.07 -13.53
N GLY A 326 12.87 20.23 -12.73
CA GLY A 326 12.82 20.26 -11.28
C GLY A 326 12.65 18.89 -10.66
N SER A 327 12.35 18.88 -9.37
CA SER A 327 12.23 17.66 -8.58
C SER A 327 10.80 17.31 -8.17
N GLY A 328 10.44 16.05 -8.39
CA GLY A 328 9.14 15.44 -8.13
C GLY A 328 9.25 14.00 -7.62
N GLY A 329 8.11 13.34 -7.41
CA GLY A 329 8.11 11.95 -6.95
C GLY A 329 8.62 11.00 -8.03
N MET A 330 9.42 9.98 -7.67
CA MET A 330 9.92 9.02 -8.65
C MET A 330 8.79 8.30 -9.41
N PRO A 331 7.67 7.86 -8.80
CA PRO A 331 6.64 7.12 -9.54
C PRO A 331 6.06 7.85 -10.76
N GLY A 332 5.83 9.16 -10.67
CA GLY A 332 5.36 9.97 -11.82
C GLY A 332 6.40 10.15 -12.93
N THR A 333 7.66 9.80 -12.67
CA THR A 333 8.75 9.86 -13.64
C THR A 333 8.61 8.77 -14.70
N LEU A 334 8.05 7.60 -14.38
CA LEU A 334 7.81 6.52 -15.36
C LEU A 334 6.84 6.96 -16.46
N ASN A 335 5.73 7.63 -16.11
CA ASN A 335 4.80 8.18 -17.12
C ASN A 335 5.50 9.23 -17.99
N SER A 336 6.34 10.07 -17.39
CA SER A 336 7.07 11.11 -18.11
C SER A 336 8.07 10.50 -19.11
N ALA A 337 8.84 9.50 -18.67
CA ALA A 337 9.80 8.79 -19.51
C ALA A 337 9.11 8.01 -20.64
N TRP A 338 7.96 7.38 -20.36
CA TRP A 338 7.17 6.68 -21.38
C TRP A 338 6.60 7.64 -22.43
N LEU A 339 6.09 8.82 -22.02
CA LEU A 339 5.61 9.84 -22.96
C LEU A 339 6.72 10.32 -23.90
N VAL A 340 7.93 10.54 -23.38
CA VAL A 340 9.10 10.91 -24.20
C VAL A 340 9.50 9.79 -25.13
N ALA A 341 9.52 8.54 -24.66
CA ALA A 341 9.81 7.39 -25.51
C ALA A 341 8.79 7.26 -26.66
N LYS A 342 7.51 7.53 -26.40
CA LYS A 342 6.42 7.38 -27.39
C LYS A 342 6.29 8.53 -28.38
N TYR A 343 6.38 9.77 -27.92
CA TYR A 343 6.12 10.95 -28.75
C TYR A 343 7.39 11.72 -29.13
N GLY A 344 8.55 11.26 -28.67
CA GLY A 344 9.83 11.90 -28.89
C GLY A 344 10.20 12.94 -27.82
N GLY A 345 11.33 13.61 -28.04
CA GLY A 345 11.98 14.50 -27.08
C GLY A 345 13.20 13.87 -26.42
N ASN A 346 13.64 14.49 -25.32
CA ASN A 346 14.73 13.94 -24.51
C ASN A 346 14.40 14.02 -23.01
N PHE A 347 14.92 13.07 -22.26
CA PHE A 347 14.68 12.88 -20.83
C PHE A 347 15.97 12.47 -20.14
N ALA A 348 16.30 13.16 -19.05
CA ALA A 348 17.29 12.68 -18.10
C ALA A 348 16.85 13.04 -16.66
N SER A 349 17.20 12.17 -15.72
CA SER A 349 16.94 12.41 -14.31
C SER A 349 18.01 11.82 -13.40
N ILE A 350 18.06 12.29 -12.16
CA ILE A 350 18.90 11.74 -11.10
C ILE A 350 18.07 11.51 -9.85
N PRO A 351 18.35 10.45 -9.06
CA PRO A 351 17.81 10.33 -7.72
C PRO A 351 18.41 11.43 -6.85
N ILE A 352 17.60 12.04 -5.99
CA ILE A 352 18.08 13.05 -5.04
C ILE A 352 17.80 12.59 -3.62
N ALA A 353 18.77 12.80 -2.73
CA ALA A 353 18.59 12.55 -1.32
C ALA A 353 17.58 13.49 -0.69
N THR A 354 16.75 12.97 0.20
CA THR A 354 15.58 13.69 0.70
C THR A 354 15.25 13.43 2.16
N GLU A 355 16.12 12.80 2.96
CA GLU A 355 15.70 12.41 4.31
C GLU A 355 15.43 13.59 5.28
N TYR A 356 15.64 14.84 4.86
CA TYR A 356 15.12 16.03 5.57
C TYR A 356 13.73 16.49 5.12
N ILE A 357 13.04 15.70 4.30
CA ILE A 357 11.76 16.05 3.72
C ILE A 357 10.63 15.46 4.56
N TYR A 358 10.25 16.16 5.64
CA TYR A 358 8.93 15.93 6.23
C TYR A 358 7.87 16.60 5.33
N GLN A 359 6.93 15.81 4.81
CA GLN A 359 5.79 16.24 3.94
C GLN A 359 6.09 16.76 2.52
N GLY A 360 7.30 16.57 1.98
CA GLY A 360 7.56 16.93 0.58
C GLY A 360 7.99 18.38 0.34
N GLU A 361 8.36 19.13 1.38
CA GLU A 361 9.05 20.42 1.26
C GLU A 361 10.52 20.23 1.69
N ALA A 362 11.46 20.12 0.74
CA ALA A 362 12.88 20.17 1.11
C ALA A 362 13.19 21.55 1.69
N TYR A 363 13.97 21.58 2.78
CA TYR A 363 14.73 22.78 3.14
C TYR A 363 15.69 23.08 1.99
N THR A 364 15.85 24.38 1.73
CA THR A 364 16.41 24.97 0.53
C THR A 364 17.77 24.36 0.13
N HIS A 365 18.04 24.33 -1.19
CA HIS A 365 19.28 24.00 -1.88
C HIS A 365 19.45 22.53 -2.34
N PHE A 366 19.85 22.35 -3.61
CA PHE A 366 20.28 21.05 -4.17
C PHE A 366 21.73 20.73 -3.79
N ASP A 367 22.02 20.90 -2.50
CA ASP A 367 23.29 20.52 -1.87
C ASP A 367 23.14 19.12 -1.29
N ASN A 368 24.23 18.35 -1.29
CA ASN A 368 24.26 16.98 -0.78
C ASN A 368 23.25 16.04 -1.47
N VAL A 369 23.06 16.19 -2.80
CA VAL A 369 22.08 15.41 -3.58
C VAL A 369 22.33 13.90 -3.60
N ASP A 370 23.55 13.47 -3.30
CA ASP A 370 23.99 12.08 -3.19
C ASP A 370 24.06 11.59 -1.71
N ASN A 371 23.69 12.43 -0.75
CA ASN A 371 23.75 12.11 0.67
C ASN A 371 22.48 11.35 1.05
N PHE A 372 22.36 10.13 0.55
CA PHE A 372 21.25 9.25 0.88
C PHE A 372 21.41 8.71 2.29
N SER A 373 20.33 8.76 3.05
CA SER A 373 20.30 8.23 4.40
C SER A 373 20.34 6.69 4.42
N PRO A 374 20.56 6.06 5.59
CA PRO A 374 20.45 4.62 5.73
C PRO A 374 19.09 4.05 5.31
N ARG A 375 17.99 4.81 5.49
CA ARG A 375 16.65 4.39 5.05
C ARG A 375 16.53 4.41 3.54
N GLU A 376 16.92 5.50 2.88
CA GLU A 376 16.87 5.64 1.42
C GLU A 376 17.73 4.57 0.75
N LYS A 377 18.92 4.30 1.28
CA LYS A 377 19.79 3.22 0.80
C LYS A 377 19.15 1.83 0.93
N ARG A 378 18.50 1.54 2.08
CA ARG A 378 17.77 0.26 2.28
C ARG A 378 16.58 0.14 1.33
N ASN A 379 15.82 1.21 1.14
CA ASN A 379 14.72 1.24 0.19
C ASN A 379 15.22 1.00 -1.22
N ALA A 380 16.24 1.73 -1.69
CA ALA A 380 16.81 1.51 -3.01
C ALA A 380 17.29 0.07 -3.22
N LYS A 381 17.96 -0.53 -2.22
CA LYS A 381 18.35 -1.95 -2.27
C LYS A 381 17.14 -2.89 -2.40
N ARG A 382 16.05 -2.62 -1.69
CA ARG A 382 14.79 -3.40 -1.78
C ARG A 382 14.16 -3.33 -3.17
N PHE A 383 14.31 -2.19 -3.86
CA PHE A 383 13.83 -1.96 -5.21
C PHE A 383 14.84 -2.32 -6.31
N ASN A 384 15.99 -2.87 -5.94
CA ASN A 384 17.11 -3.10 -6.87
C ASN A 384 17.43 -1.84 -7.69
N PHE A 385 17.32 -0.67 -7.05
CA PHE A 385 17.47 0.63 -7.66
C PHE A 385 18.83 1.21 -7.32
N VAL A 386 19.54 1.70 -8.34
CA VAL A 386 20.91 2.21 -8.20
C VAL A 386 20.86 3.72 -7.94
N LEU A 387 21.20 4.13 -6.71
CA LEU A 387 21.27 5.56 -6.34
C LEU A 387 22.54 6.23 -6.85
N ILE A 388 23.66 5.52 -6.69
CA ILE A 388 25.02 5.97 -7.02
C ILE A 388 25.60 5.01 -8.04
N ASP A 389 26.14 5.56 -9.12
CA ASP A 389 26.85 4.78 -10.12
C ASP A 389 28.14 4.21 -9.50
N PRO A 390 28.33 2.89 -9.50
CA PRO A 390 29.46 2.24 -8.82
C PRO A 390 30.81 2.52 -9.50
N VAL A 391 30.82 2.95 -10.76
CA VAL A 391 32.04 3.26 -11.52
C VAL A 391 32.48 4.70 -11.24
N THR A 392 31.54 5.65 -11.30
CA THR A 392 31.86 7.08 -11.16
C THR A 392 31.79 7.59 -9.72
N GLY A 393 31.10 6.88 -8.83
CA GLY A 393 30.83 7.31 -7.45
C GLY A 393 29.87 8.50 -7.34
N ARG A 394 29.15 8.86 -8.41
CA ARG A 394 28.21 10.00 -8.47
C ARG A 394 26.76 9.49 -8.56
N ASN A 395 25.77 10.39 -8.40
CA ASN A 395 24.36 10.03 -8.68
C ASN A 395 24.25 9.36 -10.04
N LYS A 396 23.54 8.23 -10.09
CA LYS A 396 23.25 7.57 -11.36
C LYS A 396 22.33 8.47 -12.18
N ILE A 397 22.76 8.82 -13.40
CA ILE A 397 21.93 9.50 -14.38
C ILE A 397 21.08 8.43 -15.08
N PHE A 398 19.78 8.67 -15.14
CA PHE A 398 18.81 7.80 -15.80
C PHE A 398 18.21 8.49 -17.01
N THR A 399 18.27 7.81 -18.14
CA THR A 399 17.57 8.19 -19.39
C THR A 399 16.24 7.46 -19.53
N HIS A 400 15.38 7.87 -20.47
CA HIS A 400 14.13 7.15 -20.73
C HIS A 400 14.38 5.73 -21.23
N GLN A 401 15.47 5.49 -21.97
CA GLN A 401 15.87 4.15 -22.46
C GLN A 401 16.32 3.20 -21.34
N GLU A 402 16.85 3.73 -20.24
CA GLU A 402 17.17 2.93 -19.06
C GLU A 402 15.92 2.59 -18.25
N MET A 403 14.94 3.51 -18.19
CA MET A 403 13.72 3.33 -17.40
C MET A 403 12.63 2.51 -18.09
N ILE A 404 12.56 2.56 -19.43
CA ILE A 404 11.49 1.95 -20.24
C ILE A 404 12.11 0.88 -21.13
N LYS A 405 11.74 -0.39 -20.87
CA LYS A 405 12.20 -1.57 -21.65
C LYS A 405 11.14 -2.13 -22.58
N VAL A 406 9.88 -1.76 -22.36
CA VAL A 406 8.74 -2.21 -23.18
C VAL A 406 8.91 -1.79 -24.64
N ASP A 407 8.48 -2.65 -25.56
CA ASP A 407 8.12 -2.20 -26.90
C ASP A 407 6.89 -1.28 -26.78
N LEU A 408 6.98 -0.07 -27.34
CA LEU A 408 5.93 0.92 -27.23
C LEU A 408 4.65 0.48 -27.97
N ASP A 409 4.78 -0.39 -28.98
CA ASP A 409 3.67 -1.06 -29.68
C ASP A 409 3.03 -2.19 -28.84
N GLU A 410 3.63 -2.55 -27.70
CA GLU A 410 3.08 -3.46 -26.69
C GLU A 410 2.78 -2.74 -25.36
N SER A 411 2.49 -1.42 -25.43
CA SER A 411 2.13 -0.58 -24.29
C SER A 411 0.87 0.26 -24.53
N VAL A 412 0.14 0.59 -23.47
CA VAL A 412 -1.07 1.44 -23.55
C VAL A 412 -1.24 2.28 -22.28
N MET A 413 -1.57 3.57 -22.45
CA MET A 413 -1.93 4.45 -21.35
C MET A 413 -3.37 4.94 -21.51
N ALA A 414 -4.14 4.90 -20.43
CA ALA A 414 -5.47 5.51 -20.34
C ALA A 414 -5.53 6.49 -19.16
N ILE A 415 -6.06 7.69 -19.41
CA ILE A 415 -6.14 8.77 -18.43
C ILE A 415 -7.60 9.20 -18.25
N GLY A 416 -8.17 8.90 -17.09
CA GLY A 416 -9.52 9.32 -16.72
C GLY A 416 -9.52 10.73 -16.15
N THR A 417 -10.26 11.64 -16.79
CA THR A 417 -10.36 13.04 -16.33
C THR A 417 -11.52 13.22 -15.36
N ILE A 418 -11.25 13.83 -14.20
CA ILE A 418 -12.25 14.04 -13.13
C ILE A 418 -12.65 15.50 -13.05
N LYS A 419 -11.65 16.39 -13.10
CA LYS A 419 -11.82 17.85 -13.21
C LYS A 419 -11.40 18.32 -14.57
N GLU A 420 -11.88 19.51 -14.92
CA GLU A 420 -11.56 20.15 -16.20
C GLU A 420 -10.05 20.29 -16.38
N ASN A 421 -9.59 20.12 -17.61
CA ASN A 421 -8.23 20.43 -18.02
C ASN A 421 -8.27 21.43 -19.18
N PRO A 422 -8.11 22.74 -18.92
CA PRO A 422 -8.23 23.77 -19.95
C PRO A 422 -7.03 23.83 -20.91
N TYR A 423 -5.95 23.10 -20.62
CA TYR A 423 -4.67 23.18 -21.36
C TYR A 423 -4.50 22.04 -22.37
N LEU A 424 -5.45 21.11 -22.46
CA LEU A 424 -5.44 20.02 -23.44
C LEU A 424 -6.68 20.12 -24.33
N GLY A 425 -6.48 20.01 -25.64
CA GLY A 425 -7.56 19.89 -26.63
C GLY A 425 -8.66 20.94 -26.53
N GLY A 426 -8.36 22.22 -26.40
CA GLY A 426 -9.37 23.29 -26.31
C GLY A 426 -10.18 23.29 -25.01
N GLY A 427 -9.81 22.45 -24.04
CA GLY A 427 -10.42 22.35 -22.73
C GLY A 427 -11.26 21.08 -22.54
N ILE A 428 -10.63 20.03 -22.02
CA ILE A 428 -11.31 18.79 -21.66
C ILE A 428 -12.27 19.01 -20.49
N GLN A 429 -13.51 18.61 -20.68
CA GLN A 429 -14.60 18.80 -19.72
C GLN A 429 -14.52 17.82 -18.54
N PRO A 430 -14.97 18.23 -17.34
CA PRO A 430 -15.00 17.35 -16.16
C PRO A 430 -16.08 16.26 -16.30
N VAL A 431 -16.12 15.34 -15.34
CA VAL A 431 -17.22 14.37 -15.21
C VAL A 431 -18.54 15.11 -14.99
N ARG A 432 -19.54 14.80 -15.81
CA ARG A 432 -20.88 15.41 -15.77
C ARG A 432 -21.94 14.33 -15.65
N ILE A 433 -22.96 14.55 -14.82
CA ILE A 433 -24.07 13.61 -14.65
C ILE A 433 -25.37 14.39 -14.80
N ASP A 434 -26.17 14.06 -15.80
CA ASP A 434 -27.47 14.69 -16.01
C ASP A 434 -28.48 14.11 -15.02
N GLU A 435 -28.98 14.94 -14.10
CA GLU A 435 -29.97 14.52 -13.10
C GLU A 435 -31.33 14.11 -13.70
N LYS A 436 -31.65 14.53 -14.93
CA LYS A 436 -32.95 14.25 -15.57
C LYS A 436 -32.97 12.94 -16.33
N THR A 437 -31.84 12.60 -16.97
CA THR A 437 -31.69 11.36 -17.73
C THR A 437 -30.99 10.27 -16.95
N GLY A 438 -30.12 10.64 -16.00
CA GLY A 438 -29.25 9.72 -15.28
C GLY A 438 -27.94 9.41 -16.01
N LYS A 439 -27.73 9.94 -17.22
CA LYS A 439 -26.51 9.65 -18.00
C LYS A 439 -25.30 10.37 -17.44
N ALA A 440 -24.14 9.71 -17.48
CA ALA A 440 -22.85 10.28 -17.10
C ALA A 440 -21.94 10.46 -18.32
N LEU A 441 -21.35 11.65 -18.48
CA LEU A 441 -20.35 11.96 -19.49
C LEU A 441 -18.97 12.02 -18.83
N VAL A 442 -18.02 11.28 -19.39
CA VAL A 442 -16.65 11.15 -18.88
C VAL A 442 -15.67 11.26 -20.04
N ASN A 443 -14.61 12.05 -19.91
CA ASN A 443 -13.54 12.09 -20.91
C ASN A 443 -12.38 11.18 -20.47
N VAL A 444 -11.93 10.32 -21.38
CA VAL A 444 -10.76 9.45 -21.19
C VAL A 444 -9.77 9.70 -22.32
N LEU A 445 -8.53 10.06 -21.98
CA LEU A 445 -7.45 10.10 -22.96
C LEU A 445 -6.90 8.69 -23.14
N TRP A 446 -6.82 8.23 -24.37
CA TRP A 446 -6.27 6.94 -24.77
C TRP A 446 -5.04 7.16 -25.65
N LEU A 447 -3.93 6.57 -25.21
CA LEU A 447 -2.65 6.60 -25.89
C LEU A 447 -2.32 5.14 -26.23
N GLY A 448 -2.82 4.72 -27.39
CA GLY A 448 -2.81 3.34 -27.84
C GLY A 448 -1.45 2.86 -28.37
N PRO A 449 -1.25 1.54 -28.55
CA PRO A 449 0.07 1.01 -28.89
C PRO A 449 0.61 1.56 -30.22
N LYS A 450 -0.10 1.34 -31.33
CA LYS A 450 0.28 1.81 -32.68
C LYS A 450 -0.18 3.24 -33.02
N GLU A 451 -0.95 3.88 -32.13
CA GLU A 451 -1.46 5.23 -32.35
C GLU A 451 -0.41 6.28 -32.00
N ARG A 452 -0.13 7.18 -32.95
CA ARG A 452 0.84 8.27 -32.79
C ARG A 452 0.25 9.55 -32.20
N GLY A 453 -1.07 9.69 -32.15
CA GLY A 453 -1.76 10.79 -31.49
C GLY A 453 -2.12 10.49 -30.03
N ILE A 454 -2.72 11.48 -29.37
CA ILE A 454 -3.40 11.32 -28.09
C ILE A 454 -4.90 11.43 -28.37
N ILE A 455 -5.68 10.40 -28.06
CA ILE A 455 -7.10 10.33 -28.41
C ILE A 455 -7.96 10.66 -27.21
N ASN A 456 -8.80 11.69 -27.28
CA ASN A 456 -9.84 11.96 -26.29
C ASN A 456 -11.15 11.26 -26.66
N LEU A 457 -11.61 10.34 -25.81
CA LEU A 457 -12.90 9.66 -25.93
C LEU A 457 -13.89 10.26 -24.95
N GLU A 458 -14.97 10.88 -25.44
CA GLU A 458 -16.12 11.28 -24.62
C GLU A 458 -17.06 10.09 -24.46
N LEU A 459 -17.02 9.46 -23.29
CA LEU A 459 -17.81 8.29 -22.93
C LEU A 459 -19.15 8.71 -22.30
N GLU A 460 -20.25 8.20 -22.84
CA GLU A 460 -21.60 8.31 -22.27
C GLU A 460 -21.99 6.99 -21.59
N PHE A 461 -22.01 6.99 -20.25
CA PHE A 461 -22.48 5.86 -19.47
C PHE A 461 -23.98 5.97 -19.18
N GLU A 462 -24.70 4.89 -19.44
CA GLU A 462 -26.03 4.67 -18.88
C GLU A 462 -25.88 4.18 -17.43
N THR A 463 -26.29 4.99 -16.47
CA THR A 463 -26.14 4.65 -15.04
C THR A 463 -27.35 3.94 -14.44
N SER A 464 -27.21 3.40 -13.23
CA SER A 464 -28.33 2.89 -12.43
C SER A 464 -29.42 3.94 -12.20
N ILE A 465 -29.12 5.24 -12.23
CA ILE A 465 -30.14 6.30 -12.19
C ILE A 465 -31.07 6.15 -13.37
N THR A 466 -30.55 5.97 -14.59
CA THR A 466 -31.36 5.82 -15.81
C THR A 466 -32.34 4.66 -15.70
N HIS A 467 -31.84 3.50 -15.25
CA HIS A 467 -32.62 2.29 -15.05
C HIS A 467 -33.77 2.49 -14.06
N TYR A 468 -33.46 2.91 -12.83
CA TYR A 468 -34.49 3.07 -11.79
C TYR A 468 -35.42 4.25 -12.06
N LEU A 469 -34.94 5.32 -12.71
CA LEU A 469 -35.77 6.45 -13.11
C LEU A 469 -36.80 6.03 -14.18
N SER A 470 -36.40 5.17 -15.12
CA SER A 470 -37.33 4.62 -16.13
C SER A 470 -38.42 3.76 -15.49
N LYS A 471 -38.07 2.93 -14.50
CA LYS A 471 -39.04 2.12 -13.74
C LYS A 471 -40.06 3.00 -13.03
N VAL A 472 -39.60 4.00 -12.28
CA VAL A 472 -40.47 4.92 -11.54
C VAL A 472 -41.38 5.73 -12.48
N LYS A 473 -40.89 6.15 -13.65
CA LYS A 473 -41.70 6.88 -14.65
C LYS A 473 -42.77 6.01 -15.33
N ARG A 474 -42.54 4.70 -15.45
CA ARG A 474 -43.50 3.75 -16.06
C ARG A 474 -44.64 3.37 -15.10
N SER A 475 -44.42 3.51 -13.79
CA SER A 475 -45.47 3.30 -12.78
C SER A 475 -46.55 4.39 -12.89
N LYS A 476 -47.83 4.01 -12.87
CA LYS A 476 -48.93 4.98 -12.77
C LYS A 476 -48.91 5.67 -11.40
N THR A 477 -49.40 6.90 -11.35
CA THR A 477 -49.55 7.67 -10.10
C THR A 477 -50.43 6.87 -9.12
N GLY A 478 -49.84 6.31 -8.06
CA GLY A 478 -50.52 5.42 -7.10
C GLY A 478 -49.97 3.98 -7.05
N GLU A 479 -49.23 3.54 -8.07
CA GLU A 479 -48.60 2.20 -8.15
C GLU A 479 -47.07 2.25 -7.93
N ILE A 480 -46.54 3.41 -7.54
CA ILE A 480 -45.10 3.58 -7.30
C ILE A 480 -44.70 2.72 -6.10
N LYS A 481 -43.77 1.80 -6.32
CA LYS A 481 -43.20 0.93 -5.29
C LYS A 481 -42.15 1.67 -4.48
N ALA A 482 -42.25 1.60 -3.15
CA ALA A 482 -41.24 2.17 -2.25
C ALA A 482 -39.82 1.63 -2.53
N GLU A 483 -39.68 0.36 -2.94
CA GLU A 483 -38.40 -0.27 -3.30
C GLU A 483 -37.73 0.38 -4.53
N ASP A 484 -38.49 0.72 -5.56
CA ASP A 484 -37.94 1.37 -6.76
C ASP A 484 -37.42 2.78 -6.42
N LEU A 485 -38.15 3.52 -5.57
CA LEU A 485 -37.68 4.81 -5.04
C LEU A 485 -36.46 4.66 -4.14
N TYR A 486 -36.41 3.61 -3.31
CA TYR A 486 -35.27 3.29 -2.46
C TYR A 486 -34.00 3.09 -3.30
N HIS A 487 -34.04 2.21 -4.31
CA HIS A 487 -32.90 1.98 -5.18
C HIS A 487 -32.52 3.20 -6.03
N LEU A 488 -33.51 3.98 -6.51
CA LEU A 488 -33.24 5.23 -7.20
C LEU A 488 -32.50 6.23 -6.30
N SER A 489 -32.84 6.28 -5.00
CA SER A 489 -32.16 7.17 -4.05
C SER A 489 -30.70 6.76 -3.81
N LEU A 490 -30.42 5.45 -3.75
CA LEU A 490 -29.05 4.91 -3.67
C LEU A 490 -28.25 5.24 -4.92
N ALA A 491 -28.86 5.09 -6.10
CA ALA A 491 -28.22 5.44 -7.37
C ALA A 491 -27.84 6.93 -7.41
N TYR A 492 -28.75 7.86 -7.05
CA TYR A 492 -28.39 9.28 -6.97
C TYR A 492 -27.28 9.56 -5.94
N ALA A 493 -27.28 8.85 -4.80
CA ALA A 493 -26.24 8.99 -3.78
C ALA A 493 -24.87 8.52 -4.29
N GLU A 494 -24.82 7.42 -5.04
CA GLU A 494 -23.59 6.88 -5.65
C GLU A 494 -22.91 7.90 -6.58
N PHE A 495 -23.71 8.70 -7.27
CA PHE A 495 -23.22 9.71 -8.20
C PHE A 495 -23.14 11.12 -7.58
N GLY A 496 -23.20 11.23 -6.25
CA GLY A 496 -23.04 12.50 -5.52
C GLY A 496 -24.20 13.49 -5.69
N ARG A 497 -25.35 13.04 -6.18
CA ARG A 497 -26.58 13.85 -6.31
C ARG A 497 -27.38 13.83 -5.00
N TRP A 498 -26.72 14.29 -3.93
CA TRP A 498 -27.21 14.19 -2.55
C TRP A 498 -28.59 14.82 -2.34
N ARG A 499 -28.86 15.97 -2.98
CA ARG A 499 -30.17 16.64 -2.91
C ARG A 499 -31.29 15.74 -3.44
N LYS A 500 -31.12 15.18 -4.63
CA LYS A 500 -32.07 14.26 -5.26
C LYS A 500 -32.23 12.97 -4.46
N ALA A 501 -31.12 12.38 -4.03
CA ALA A 501 -31.13 11.19 -3.18
C ALA A 501 -31.99 11.40 -1.91
N LYS A 502 -31.83 12.54 -1.23
CA LYS A 502 -32.63 12.89 -0.03
C LYS A 502 -34.11 13.13 -0.33
N GLU A 503 -34.44 13.80 -1.43
CA GLU A 503 -35.83 14.01 -1.85
C GLU A 503 -36.52 12.67 -2.08
N ILE A 504 -35.85 11.75 -2.77
CA ILE A 504 -36.42 10.46 -3.18
C ILE A 504 -36.50 9.47 -2.02
N ILE A 505 -35.48 9.36 -1.17
CA ILE A 505 -35.53 8.45 0.00
C ILE A 505 -36.61 8.86 1.01
N LYS A 506 -36.93 10.16 1.11
CA LYS A 506 -38.07 10.64 1.92
C LYS A 506 -39.40 10.16 1.35
N SER A 507 -39.55 10.20 0.03
CA SER A 507 -40.73 9.64 -0.65
C SER A 507 -40.79 8.13 -0.43
N ALA A 508 -39.69 7.39 -0.63
CA ALA A 508 -39.61 5.94 -0.40
C ALA A 508 -40.10 5.57 1.01
N LEU A 509 -39.67 6.31 2.04
CA LEU A 509 -40.10 6.09 3.43
C LEU A 509 -41.62 6.26 3.59
N ARG A 510 -42.22 7.32 3.03
CA ARG A 510 -43.68 7.55 3.08
C ARG A 510 -44.47 6.42 2.42
N PHE A 511 -44.02 5.93 1.27
CA PHE A 511 -44.69 4.82 0.59
C PHE A 511 -44.50 3.49 1.32
N SER A 512 -43.34 3.29 1.96
CA SER A 512 -43.01 2.04 2.65
C SER A 512 -43.91 1.73 3.85
N GLU A 513 -44.49 2.76 4.49
CA GLU A 513 -45.40 2.62 5.64
C GLU A 513 -46.60 1.73 5.33
N ASN A 514 -47.08 1.76 4.07
CA ASN A 514 -48.27 1.03 3.62
C ASN A 514 -47.96 -0.15 2.67
N GLN A 515 -46.73 -0.25 2.15
CA GLN A 515 -46.38 -1.16 1.04
C GLN A 515 -45.35 -2.23 1.40
N CYS A 516 -44.56 -2.03 2.47
CA CYS A 516 -43.37 -2.83 2.74
C CYS A 516 -43.40 -3.49 4.12
N SER A 517 -42.64 -4.57 4.27
CA SER A 517 -42.38 -5.17 5.58
C SER A 517 -41.62 -4.19 6.50
N LYS A 518 -41.73 -4.39 7.81
CA LYS A 518 -40.97 -3.61 8.81
C LYS A 518 -39.45 -3.68 8.59
N GLU A 519 -38.97 -4.75 7.97
CA GLU A 519 -37.55 -4.96 7.63
C GLU A 519 -37.11 -3.98 6.54
N ILE A 520 -37.82 -3.92 5.41
CA ILE A 520 -37.52 -2.99 4.31
C ILE A 520 -37.65 -1.53 4.78
N GLN A 521 -38.65 -1.22 5.62
CA GLN A 521 -38.79 0.12 6.22
C GLN A 521 -37.55 0.52 7.04
N ARG A 522 -36.95 -0.42 7.79
CA ARG A 522 -35.70 -0.19 8.53
C ARG A 522 -34.53 0.05 7.58
N ASP A 523 -34.41 -0.71 6.51
CA ASP A 523 -33.33 -0.56 5.52
C ASP A 523 -33.39 0.82 4.82
N ILE A 524 -34.60 1.27 4.48
CA ILE A 524 -34.86 2.61 3.94
C ILE A 524 -34.46 3.70 4.97
N ALA A 525 -34.82 3.52 6.25
CA ALA A 525 -34.48 4.47 7.31
C ALA A 525 -32.96 4.54 7.57
N VAL A 526 -32.28 3.40 7.62
CA VAL A 526 -30.81 3.30 7.73
C VAL A 526 -30.14 4.00 6.55
N THR A 527 -30.61 3.74 5.33
CA THR A 527 -30.08 4.36 4.12
C THR A 527 -30.28 5.87 4.11
N GLN A 528 -31.41 6.37 4.60
CA GLN A 528 -31.62 7.81 4.77
C GLN A 528 -30.55 8.43 5.69
N LEU A 529 -30.19 7.76 6.79
CA LEU A 529 -29.13 8.21 7.69
C LEU A 529 -27.75 8.13 7.01
N TYR A 530 -27.46 7.08 6.26
CA TYR A 530 -26.22 6.96 5.49
C TYR A 530 -26.06 8.09 4.46
N ILE A 531 -27.11 8.39 3.68
CA ILE A 531 -27.12 9.50 2.71
C ILE A 531 -26.88 10.83 3.41
N LYS A 532 -27.61 11.10 4.51
CA LYS A 532 -27.45 12.34 5.30
C LYS A 532 -26.05 12.46 5.90
N GLY A 533 -25.49 11.37 6.41
CA GLY A 533 -24.14 11.33 7.00
C GLY A 533 -23.06 11.56 5.95
N SER A 534 -23.19 10.92 4.78
CA SER A 534 -22.24 11.07 3.67
C SER A 534 -22.24 12.49 3.10
N GLU A 535 -23.41 13.09 2.90
CA GLU A 535 -23.54 14.47 2.44
C GLU A 535 -22.96 15.47 3.47
N ALA A 536 -23.15 15.21 4.78
CA ALA A 536 -22.68 16.08 5.84
C ALA A 536 -21.16 16.34 5.80
N LEU A 537 -20.38 15.45 5.20
CA LEU A 537 -18.94 15.60 5.00
C LEU A 537 -18.56 16.81 4.13
N GLY A 538 -19.47 17.29 3.29
CA GLY A 538 -19.28 18.46 2.43
C GLY A 538 -19.73 19.79 3.02
N PHE A 539 -20.24 19.84 4.26
CA PHE A 539 -20.82 21.06 4.83
C PHE A 539 -19.94 21.74 5.89
N GLY A 540 -19.69 23.04 5.72
CA GLY A 540 -18.92 23.83 6.68
C GLY A 540 -17.46 23.38 6.78
N LYS A 541 -16.75 23.78 7.84
CA LYS A 541 -15.34 23.40 8.05
C LYS A 541 -15.19 21.87 8.22
N PRO A 542 -14.07 21.26 7.76
CA PRO A 542 -13.87 19.80 7.81
C PRO A 542 -14.18 19.15 9.16
N ASP A 543 -13.72 19.70 10.28
CA ASP A 543 -13.91 19.08 11.60
C ASP A 543 -15.40 19.08 12.02
N VAL A 544 -16.13 20.15 11.70
CA VAL A 544 -17.58 20.26 11.95
C VAL A 544 -18.34 19.28 11.05
N ALA A 545 -17.94 19.18 9.78
CA ALA A 545 -18.51 18.27 8.79
C ALA A 545 -18.37 16.81 9.25
N ILE A 546 -17.17 16.43 9.67
CA ILE A 546 -16.85 15.08 10.16
C ILE A 546 -17.64 14.78 11.43
N LYS A 547 -17.66 15.69 12.41
CA LYS A 547 -18.43 15.49 13.66
C LYS A 547 -19.92 15.24 13.36
N LYS A 548 -20.53 16.07 12.52
CA LYS A 548 -21.93 15.93 12.11
C LYS A 548 -22.19 14.61 11.37
N ALA A 549 -21.30 14.22 10.46
CA ALA A 549 -21.39 12.95 9.75
C ALA A 549 -21.32 11.76 10.74
N THR A 550 -20.37 11.78 11.69
CA THR A 550 -20.25 10.75 12.73
C THR A 550 -21.51 10.64 13.59
N GLU A 551 -22.07 11.76 14.05
CA GLU A 551 -23.30 11.78 14.85
C GLU A 551 -24.50 11.18 14.10
N ILE A 552 -24.63 11.48 12.81
CA ILE A 552 -25.72 10.94 11.98
C ILE A 552 -25.52 9.44 11.74
N LEU A 553 -24.30 9.01 11.38
CA LEU A 553 -24.00 7.61 11.11
C LEU A 553 -24.14 6.72 12.36
N LYS A 554 -23.77 7.22 13.55
CA LYS A 554 -23.97 6.50 14.81
C LYS A 554 -25.44 6.19 15.07
N LYS A 555 -26.37 7.07 14.66
CA LYS A 555 -27.82 6.82 14.78
C LYS A 555 -28.31 5.66 13.94
N ALA A 556 -27.55 5.22 12.93
CA ALA A 556 -27.95 4.10 12.07
C ALA A 556 -27.59 2.73 12.66
N LEU A 557 -26.56 2.67 13.54
CA LEU A 557 -26.05 1.41 14.11
C LEU A 557 -27.10 0.55 14.85
N PRO A 558 -28.04 1.11 15.63
CA PRO A 558 -29.05 0.29 16.32
C PRO A 558 -30.05 -0.38 15.38
N TYR A 559 -30.14 0.07 14.12
CA TYR A 559 -31.16 -0.36 13.17
C TYR A 559 -30.63 -1.30 12.07
N THR A 560 -29.32 -1.47 11.97
CA THR A 560 -28.67 -2.33 10.96
C THR A 560 -28.62 -3.81 11.37
N LYS A 561 -28.79 -4.72 10.41
CA LYS A 561 -28.45 -6.16 10.56
C LYS A 561 -26.94 -6.35 10.78
N SER A 562 -26.50 -7.52 11.22
CA SER A 562 -25.08 -7.79 11.52
C SER A 562 -24.16 -7.49 10.33
N GLU A 563 -24.52 -7.92 9.11
CA GLU A 563 -23.73 -7.68 7.89
C GLU A 563 -23.81 -6.22 7.41
N ASP A 564 -24.98 -5.58 7.36
CA ASP A 564 -25.10 -4.16 6.94
C ASP A 564 -24.45 -3.19 7.94
N SER A 565 -24.45 -3.56 9.23
CA SER A 565 -23.76 -2.80 10.27
C SER A 565 -22.26 -2.72 10.00
N LEU A 566 -21.70 -3.70 9.28
CA LEU A 566 -20.29 -3.76 8.97
C LEU A 566 -19.86 -2.58 8.08
N HIS A 567 -20.69 -2.16 7.12
CA HIS A 567 -20.35 -1.02 6.26
C HIS A 567 -20.29 0.29 7.04
N ILE A 568 -21.30 0.53 7.90
CA ILE A 568 -21.35 1.74 8.74
C ILE A 568 -20.24 1.73 9.80
N ARG A 569 -19.98 0.58 10.45
CA ARG A 569 -18.87 0.40 11.40
C ARG A 569 -17.53 0.63 10.73
N ARG A 570 -17.29 0.09 9.54
CA ARG A 570 -16.07 0.34 8.75
C ARG A 570 -15.89 1.81 8.40
N PHE A 571 -16.98 2.50 8.06
CA PHE A 571 -16.92 3.94 7.78
C PHE A 571 -16.59 4.74 9.06
N LEU A 572 -17.27 4.46 10.17
CA LEU A 572 -16.98 5.11 11.46
C LEU A 572 -15.54 4.84 11.95
N ARG A 573 -15.07 3.60 11.83
CA ARG A 573 -13.66 3.21 12.06
C ARG A 573 -12.72 4.04 11.21
N ARG A 574 -13.02 4.21 9.91
CA ARG A 574 -12.17 5.01 9.02
C ARG A 574 -12.15 6.48 9.37
N ILE A 575 -13.28 7.06 9.81
CA ILE A 575 -13.32 8.43 10.32
C ILE A 575 -12.41 8.56 11.55
N ALA A 576 -12.48 7.62 12.49
CA ALA A 576 -11.64 7.64 13.68
C ALA A 576 -10.15 7.56 13.33
N ILE A 577 -9.76 6.65 12.43
CA ILE A 577 -8.37 6.51 11.98
C ILE A 577 -7.89 7.76 11.23
N ASP A 578 -8.69 8.37 10.37
CA ASP A 578 -8.32 9.61 9.67
C ASP A 578 -8.06 10.76 10.66
N LYS A 579 -8.87 10.87 11.73
CA LYS A 579 -8.63 11.85 12.80
C LYS A 579 -7.35 11.57 13.55
N MET A 580 -7.11 10.31 13.92
CA MET A 580 -5.88 9.87 14.57
C MET A 580 -4.65 10.21 13.72
N ASP A 581 -4.66 9.86 12.43
CA ASP A 581 -3.56 10.11 11.50
C ASP A 581 -3.25 11.61 11.37
N ARG A 582 -4.28 12.48 11.38
CA ARG A 582 -4.08 13.94 11.37
C ARG A 582 -3.50 14.49 12.66
N ILE A 583 -3.80 13.87 13.80
CA ILE A 583 -3.18 14.25 15.08
C ILE A 583 -1.71 13.87 15.04
N ILE A 584 -1.40 12.64 14.62
CA ILE A 584 -0.04 12.15 14.49
C ILE A 584 0.77 13.04 13.53
N GLN A 585 0.24 13.36 12.35
CA GLN A 585 0.90 14.28 11.40
C GLN A 585 1.16 15.67 11.99
N ARG A 586 0.25 16.18 12.85
CA ARG A 586 0.46 17.44 13.57
C ARG A 586 1.55 17.31 14.63
N ALA A 587 1.57 16.21 15.39
CA ALA A 587 2.59 15.94 16.39
C ALA A 587 3.98 15.87 15.75
N GLU A 588 4.12 15.13 14.66
CA GLU A 588 5.37 15.06 13.88
C GLU A 588 5.81 16.44 13.35
N ALA A 589 4.87 17.26 12.84
CA ALA A 589 5.17 18.62 12.39
C ALA A 589 5.65 19.54 13.52
N TYR A 590 5.28 19.26 14.78
CA TYR A 590 5.81 19.96 15.94
C TYR A 590 7.15 19.39 16.40
N TRP A 591 7.33 18.07 16.38
CA TRP A 591 8.56 17.39 16.84
C TRP A 591 9.83 17.96 16.22
N VAL A 592 9.77 18.25 14.92
CA VAL A 592 10.90 18.78 14.14
C VAL A 592 11.25 20.23 14.43
N LYS A 593 10.46 20.94 15.25
CA LYS A 593 10.71 22.37 15.60
C LYS A 593 11.63 22.54 16.82
N GLY A 594 12.38 21.51 17.20
CA GLY A 594 13.25 21.53 18.37
C GLY A 594 12.51 21.29 19.68
N LEU A 595 13.16 21.61 20.81
CA LEU A 595 12.71 21.20 22.16
C LEU A 595 11.28 21.65 22.51
N GLU A 596 10.93 22.93 22.32
CA GLU A 596 9.57 23.43 22.55
C GLU A 596 8.53 22.77 21.63
N GLY A 597 8.96 22.36 20.43
CA GLY A 597 8.14 21.60 19.49
C GLY A 597 7.85 20.19 19.97
N LYS A 598 8.83 19.50 20.57
CA LYS A 598 8.69 18.14 21.09
C LYS A 598 7.65 18.07 22.21
N GLU A 599 7.64 19.03 23.13
CA GLU A 599 6.63 19.08 24.20
C GLU A 599 5.21 19.24 23.63
N LYS A 600 5.03 20.15 22.66
CA LYS A 600 3.75 20.33 21.95
C LYS A 600 3.32 19.06 21.21
N ALA A 601 4.28 18.33 20.63
CA ALA A 601 4.01 17.07 19.95
C ALA A 601 3.49 16.00 20.92
N LEU A 602 4.15 15.83 22.07
CA LEU A 602 3.76 14.85 23.09
C LEU A 602 2.37 15.15 23.66
N ASN A 603 2.02 16.44 23.83
CA ASN A 603 0.69 16.86 24.31
C ASN A 603 -0.46 16.51 23.34
N LEU A 604 -0.16 16.16 22.08
CA LEU A 604 -1.16 15.73 21.10
C LEU A 604 -1.44 14.22 21.14
N ILE A 605 -0.52 13.41 21.68
CA ILE A 605 -0.62 11.95 21.68
C ILE A 605 -1.84 11.43 22.46
N PRO A 606 -2.24 11.99 23.61
CA PRO A 606 -3.47 11.58 24.29
C PRO A 606 -4.73 11.70 23.42
N GLU A 607 -4.82 12.73 22.57
CA GLU A 607 -5.95 12.91 21.64
C GLU A 607 -5.95 11.81 20.56
N ALA A 608 -4.77 11.37 20.09
CA ALA A 608 -4.68 10.25 19.15
C ALA A 608 -5.19 8.94 19.76
N PHE A 609 -4.92 8.67 21.04
CA PHE A 609 -5.45 7.50 21.74
C PHE A 609 -6.98 7.51 21.85
N GLU A 610 -7.63 8.67 21.97
CA GLU A 610 -9.10 8.73 21.97
C GLU A 610 -9.68 8.26 20.63
N PHE A 611 -9.06 8.65 19.53
CA PHE A 611 -9.48 8.19 18.21
C PHE A 611 -9.14 6.73 17.95
N TRP A 612 -8.01 6.24 18.47
CA TRP A 612 -7.72 4.80 18.46
C TRP A 612 -8.80 4.01 19.22
N ARG A 613 -9.18 4.44 20.43
CA ARG A 613 -10.25 3.83 21.23
C ARG A 613 -11.59 3.87 20.48
N GLU A 614 -11.87 4.97 19.77
CA GLU A 614 -13.07 5.07 18.93
C GLU A 614 -13.05 4.07 17.77
N ALA A 615 -11.92 3.91 17.07
CA ALA A 615 -11.77 2.92 16.00
C ALA A 615 -11.94 1.48 16.52
N TYR A 616 -11.32 1.17 17.66
CA TYR A 616 -11.34 -0.16 18.30
C TYR A 616 -12.76 -0.62 18.66
N LYS A 617 -13.64 0.31 19.08
CA LYS A 617 -15.06 0.02 19.35
C LYS A 617 -15.81 -0.56 18.13
N TYR A 618 -15.32 -0.32 16.92
CA TYR A 618 -16.01 -0.73 15.69
C TYR A 618 -15.49 -2.03 15.08
N THR A 619 -14.19 -2.33 15.23
CA THR A 619 -13.55 -3.48 14.56
C THR A 619 -12.80 -4.44 15.47
N GLY A 620 -12.53 -4.10 16.73
CA GLY A 620 -11.88 -5.00 17.69
C GLY A 620 -10.40 -5.27 17.39
N HIS A 621 -9.99 -6.53 17.52
CA HIS A 621 -8.60 -7.00 17.51
C HIS A 621 -7.95 -7.09 16.12
N GLU A 622 -8.10 -6.07 15.28
CA GLU A 622 -7.37 -5.98 14.01
C GLU A 622 -5.87 -5.72 14.27
N ILE A 623 -4.98 -6.50 13.65
CA ILE A 623 -3.52 -6.39 13.84
C ILE A 623 -3.02 -4.96 13.55
N ASP A 624 -3.38 -4.37 12.41
CA ASP A 624 -3.00 -3.00 12.04
C ASP A 624 -3.42 -1.98 13.12
N LEU A 625 -4.54 -2.23 13.79
CA LEU A 625 -5.03 -1.35 14.84
C LEU A 625 -4.23 -1.54 16.13
N MET A 626 -3.79 -2.77 16.44
CA MET A 626 -2.91 -3.05 17.58
C MET A 626 -1.49 -2.53 17.33
N GLU A 627 -0.97 -2.64 16.12
CA GLU A 627 0.29 -2.01 15.72
C GLU A 627 0.23 -0.48 15.86
N ARG A 628 -0.90 0.14 15.49
CA ARG A 628 -1.14 1.58 15.71
C ARG A 628 -1.19 1.95 17.19
N PHE A 629 -1.75 1.09 18.05
CA PHE A 629 -1.70 1.28 19.50
C PHE A 629 -0.24 1.28 19.98
N ASN A 630 0.54 0.28 19.60
CA ASN A 630 1.94 0.17 19.95
C ASN A 630 2.75 1.37 19.43
N GLY A 631 2.54 1.77 18.18
CA GLY A 631 3.17 2.94 17.58
C GLY A 631 2.85 4.25 18.30
N LEU A 632 1.63 4.41 18.84
CA LEU A 632 1.27 5.55 19.68
C LEU A 632 1.91 5.47 21.06
N SER A 633 1.92 4.28 21.68
CA SER A 633 2.52 4.06 23.00
C SER A 633 4.04 4.21 23.01
N LEU A 634 4.69 3.92 21.88
CA LEU A 634 6.13 4.05 21.69
C LEU A 634 6.49 5.28 20.84
N TRP A 635 5.56 6.21 20.62
CA TRP A 635 5.74 7.30 19.66
C TRP A 635 7.02 8.11 19.94
N GLU A 636 7.28 8.45 21.20
CA GLU A 636 8.48 9.19 21.60
C GLU A 636 9.78 8.38 21.38
N ILE A 637 9.76 7.07 21.65
CA ILE A 637 10.89 6.17 21.39
C ILE A 637 11.20 6.09 19.91
N ILE A 638 10.16 5.91 19.08
CA ILE A 638 10.30 5.84 17.62
C ILE A 638 10.99 7.11 17.11
N HIS A 639 10.47 8.29 17.46
CA HIS A 639 11.01 9.55 16.96
C HIS A 639 12.41 9.85 17.51
N SER A 640 12.67 9.54 18.78
CA SER A 640 14.01 9.70 19.37
C SER A 640 15.03 8.76 18.74
N TYR A 641 14.65 7.51 18.43
CA TYR A 641 15.51 6.57 17.71
C TYR A 641 15.86 7.10 16.31
N TYR A 642 14.87 7.58 15.55
CA TYR A 642 15.15 8.14 14.23
C TYR A 642 15.99 9.43 14.31
N ASP A 643 15.76 10.32 15.28
CA ASP A 643 16.60 11.50 15.51
C ASP A 643 18.07 11.10 15.73
N GLU A 644 18.34 10.08 16.55
CA GLU A 644 19.71 9.58 16.80
C GLU A 644 20.36 9.04 15.52
N ILE A 645 19.63 8.22 14.74
CA ILE A 645 20.14 7.68 13.47
C ILE A 645 20.45 8.81 12.48
N VAL A 646 19.56 9.80 12.36
CA VAL A 646 19.75 10.96 11.46
C VAL A 646 20.92 11.82 11.90
N ASN A 647 21.04 12.13 13.20
CA ASN A 647 22.11 12.97 13.74
C ASN A 647 23.49 12.33 13.53
N MET A 648 23.61 11.01 13.74
CA MET A 648 24.87 10.30 13.52
C MET A 648 25.27 10.27 12.04
N TRP A 649 24.27 10.04 11.17
CA TRP A 649 24.48 10.11 9.73
C TRP A 649 24.92 11.51 9.27
N GLN A 650 24.31 12.58 9.81
CA GLN A 650 24.73 13.97 9.59
C GLN A 650 26.19 14.23 9.98
N ARG A 651 26.63 13.67 11.11
CA ARG A 651 27.99 13.84 11.62
C ARG A 651 29.01 12.94 10.93
N LYS A 652 28.58 12.07 10.00
CA LYS A 652 29.42 11.02 9.38
C LYS A 652 30.02 10.04 10.40
N GLU A 653 29.33 9.84 11.51
CA GLU A 653 29.70 8.91 12.59
C GLU A 653 29.03 7.53 12.40
N SER A 654 28.46 7.27 11.22
CA SER A 654 27.81 5.99 10.91
C SER A 654 28.87 4.90 10.71
N PRO A 655 28.73 3.71 11.32
CA PRO A 655 29.68 2.61 11.14
C PRO A 655 29.69 2.09 9.69
N ASP A 656 30.83 1.54 9.26
CA ASP A 656 30.99 0.93 7.93
C ASP A 656 30.01 -0.23 7.68
N GLU A 657 29.61 -0.43 6.43
CA GLU A 657 28.58 -1.42 6.04
C GLU A 657 28.92 -2.88 6.41
N THR A 658 30.21 -3.19 6.57
CA THR A 658 30.72 -4.55 6.81
C THR A 658 30.79 -4.95 8.29
N GLU A 659 30.75 -4.02 9.25
CA GLU A 659 30.83 -4.34 10.69
C GLU A 659 29.57 -3.90 11.46
N GLN A 660 28.57 -4.79 11.49
CA GLN A 660 27.51 -4.86 12.51
C GLN A 660 26.35 -3.82 12.47
N SER A 661 25.72 -3.62 11.30
CA SER A 661 24.51 -2.77 11.18
C SER A 661 23.32 -3.18 12.07
N LEU A 662 23.17 -4.46 12.43
CA LEU A 662 22.07 -4.92 13.29
C LEU A 662 22.35 -4.65 14.77
N LEU A 663 23.55 -5.03 15.26
CA LEU A 663 23.94 -4.74 16.65
C LEU A 663 23.89 -3.24 16.93
N PHE A 664 24.41 -2.43 16.02
CA PHE A 664 24.37 -0.98 16.14
C PHE A 664 22.95 -0.46 16.34
N ARG A 665 21.99 -0.92 15.52
CA ARG A 665 20.57 -0.55 15.66
C ARG A 665 19.97 -1.03 16.98
N TYR A 666 20.34 -2.22 17.46
CA TYR A 666 19.96 -2.71 18.79
C TYR A 666 20.47 -1.81 19.90
N LYS A 667 21.75 -1.42 19.85
CA LYS A 667 22.36 -0.49 20.82
C LYS A 667 21.61 0.84 20.85
N LYS A 668 21.36 1.44 19.69
CA LYS A 668 20.62 2.71 19.60
C LYS A 668 19.19 2.60 20.12
N ALA A 669 18.47 1.53 19.76
CA ALA A 669 17.14 1.27 20.30
C ALA A 669 17.17 1.10 21.83
N TYR A 670 18.17 0.40 22.37
CA TYR A 670 18.33 0.21 23.82
C TYR A 670 18.69 1.51 24.55
N GLU A 671 19.59 2.33 24.01
CA GLU A 671 19.97 3.63 24.57
C GLU A 671 18.74 4.54 24.73
N VAL A 672 17.94 4.63 23.67
CA VAL A 672 16.68 5.41 23.65
C VAL A 672 15.67 4.81 24.62
N PHE A 673 15.47 3.49 24.59
CA PHE A 673 14.58 2.80 25.52
C PHE A 673 14.97 3.09 26.97
N ARG A 674 16.24 2.91 27.33
CA ARG A 674 16.73 3.15 28.70
C ARG A 674 16.48 4.59 29.16
N LYS A 675 16.67 5.57 28.27
CA LYS A 675 16.42 6.99 28.55
C LYS A 675 14.93 7.28 28.78
N LEU A 676 14.05 6.67 27.99
CA LEU A 676 12.63 6.98 27.95
C LEU A 676 11.74 6.00 28.73
N ARG A 677 12.27 4.89 29.24
CA ARG A 677 11.50 3.84 29.94
C ARG A 677 10.67 4.38 31.11
N LYS A 678 11.16 5.43 31.78
CA LYS A 678 10.51 6.05 32.94
C LYS A 678 9.48 7.12 32.59
N THR A 679 9.31 7.46 31.31
CA THR A 679 8.24 8.38 30.89
C THR A 679 6.88 7.77 31.21
N THR A 680 5.89 8.60 31.53
CA THR A 680 4.53 8.12 31.85
C THR A 680 3.98 7.24 30.75
N LEU A 681 4.13 7.66 29.48
CA LEU A 681 3.62 6.94 28.32
C LEU A 681 4.22 5.53 28.19
N VAL A 682 5.56 5.40 28.24
CA VAL A 682 6.24 4.11 28.08
C VAL A 682 6.04 3.22 29.30
N SER A 683 6.13 3.78 30.51
CA SER A 683 5.98 3.01 31.74
C SER A 683 4.56 2.47 31.93
N ASP A 684 3.54 3.23 31.56
CA ASP A 684 2.15 2.74 31.60
C ASP A 684 1.90 1.70 30.50
N TYR A 685 2.47 1.88 29.30
CA TYR A 685 2.40 0.87 28.26
C TYR A 685 3.09 -0.44 28.66
N GLU A 686 4.28 -0.38 29.27
CA GLU A 686 4.99 -1.55 29.80
C GLU A 686 4.15 -2.31 30.85
N LYS A 687 3.44 -1.59 31.73
CA LYS A 687 2.49 -2.20 32.69
C LYS A 687 1.32 -2.87 31.99
N GLU A 688 0.70 -2.23 31.00
CA GLU A 688 -0.40 -2.82 30.24
C GLU A 688 0.04 -4.06 29.47
N LEU A 689 1.20 -4.02 28.82
CA LEU A 689 1.80 -5.19 28.17
C LEU A 689 1.99 -6.32 29.17
N HIS A 690 2.50 -6.03 30.37
CA HIS A 690 2.73 -7.03 31.40
C HIS A 690 1.45 -7.79 31.80
N LYS A 691 0.30 -7.09 31.88
CA LYS A 691 -1.01 -7.74 32.14
C LYS A 691 -1.38 -8.77 31.07
N GLY A 692 -0.98 -8.52 29.82
CA GLY A 692 -1.19 -9.41 28.68
C GLY A 692 -0.03 -10.37 28.39
N HIS A 693 0.98 -10.45 29.28
CA HIS A 693 2.22 -11.19 29.08
C HIS A 693 3.05 -10.76 27.84
N GLY A 694 2.89 -9.52 27.40
CA GLY A 694 3.65 -8.93 26.31
C GLY A 694 5.10 -8.58 26.65
N ASP A 695 5.82 -8.13 25.63
CA ASP A 695 7.25 -7.82 25.70
C ASP A 695 7.54 -6.44 25.09
N ILE A 696 7.82 -5.47 25.97
CA ILE A 696 8.12 -4.08 25.58
C ILE A 696 9.36 -3.99 24.68
N TRP A 697 10.37 -4.85 24.88
CA TRP A 697 11.59 -4.79 24.09
C TRP A 697 11.35 -5.24 22.66
N ILE A 698 10.63 -6.34 22.48
CA ILE A 698 10.25 -6.81 21.14
C ILE A 698 9.31 -5.80 20.47
N CYS A 699 8.37 -5.19 21.22
CA CYS A 699 7.52 -4.11 20.70
C CYS A 699 8.35 -2.94 20.15
N ILE A 700 9.40 -2.51 20.87
CA ILE A 700 10.33 -1.46 20.41
C ILE A 700 11.07 -1.89 19.15
N LEU A 701 11.59 -3.11 19.12
CA LEU A 701 12.30 -3.65 17.96
C LEU A 701 11.41 -3.70 16.71
N LEU A 702 10.13 -4.09 16.86
CA LEU A 702 9.15 -4.12 15.76
C LEU A 702 8.88 -2.72 15.17
N VAL A 703 8.79 -1.68 16.00
CA VAL A 703 8.50 -0.31 15.54
C VAL A 703 9.73 0.53 15.17
N THR A 704 10.94 0.01 15.43
CA THR A 704 12.22 0.67 15.11
C THR A 704 13.09 -0.17 14.18
N VAL A 705 13.83 -1.15 14.73
CA VAL A 705 14.89 -1.91 14.05
C VAL A 705 14.36 -2.79 12.93
N PHE A 706 13.24 -3.48 13.16
CA PHE A 706 12.62 -4.42 12.23
C PHE A 706 11.39 -3.87 11.52
N ARG A 707 11.12 -2.57 11.68
CA ARG A 707 9.96 -1.93 11.07
C ARG A 707 9.93 -2.04 9.55
N GLU A 708 11.09 -2.05 8.90
CA GLU A 708 11.19 -2.22 7.44
C GLU A 708 11.63 -3.66 7.06
N SER A 709 11.79 -4.55 8.04
CA SER A 709 12.21 -5.93 7.82
C SER A 709 11.05 -6.80 7.32
N PRO A 710 11.34 -7.84 6.53
CA PRO A 710 10.32 -8.75 6.04
C PRO A 710 9.70 -9.63 7.16
N PRO A 711 8.47 -10.14 6.97
CA PRO A 711 7.75 -10.99 7.93
C PRO A 711 8.54 -12.21 8.36
N SER A 712 9.29 -12.85 7.46
CA SER A 712 10.16 -13.99 7.79
C SER A 712 11.18 -13.65 8.87
N ILE A 713 11.83 -12.48 8.75
CA ILE A 713 12.85 -12.01 9.70
C ILE A 713 12.19 -11.55 11.00
N ARG A 714 11.04 -10.86 10.94
CA ARG A 714 10.27 -10.46 12.14
C ARG A 714 9.79 -11.69 12.92
N ASN A 715 9.16 -12.65 12.23
CA ASN A 715 8.72 -13.93 12.80
C ASN A 715 9.91 -14.70 13.37
N GLY A 716 11.02 -14.79 12.64
CA GLY A 716 12.25 -15.44 13.09
C GLY A 716 12.79 -14.82 14.39
N MET A 717 12.81 -13.49 14.49
CA MET A 717 13.16 -12.79 15.73
C MET A 717 12.18 -13.11 16.87
N ILE A 718 10.87 -13.10 16.64
CA ILE A 718 9.87 -13.41 17.68
C ILE A 718 10.03 -14.86 18.17
N VAL A 719 10.13 -15.82 17.25
CA VAL A 719 10.30 -17.25 17.54
C VAL A 719 11.60 -17.52 18.30
N ALA A 720 12.70 -16.89 17.90
CA ALA A 720 13.99 -17.02 18.59
C ALA A 720 13.89 -16.55 20.05
N ASN A 721 13.21 -15.42 20.30
CA ASN A 721 13.00 -14.92 21.65
C ASN A 721 12.07 -15.81 22.49
N PHE A 722 10.96 -16.32 21.92
CA PHE A 722 10.11 -17.28 22.61
C PHE A 722 10.85 -18.58 22.96
N ARG A 723 11.67 -19.10 22.04
CA ARG A 723 12.50 -20.28 22.28
C ARG A 723 13.52 -20.02 23.40
N LEU A 724 14.17 -18.86 23.41
CA LEU A 724 15.07 -18.47 24.48
C LEU A 724 14.37 -18.47 25.84
N LEU A 725 13.18 -17.87 25.94
CA LEU A 725 12.40 -17.84 27.18
C LEU A 725 11.96 -19.25 27.63
N ASP A 726 11.53 -20.10 26.69
CA ASP A 726 11.16 -21.50 26.99
C ASP A 726 12.37 -22.28 27.54
N LEU A 727 13.55 -22.13 26.92
CA LEU A 727 14.78 -22.77 27.39
C LEU A 727 15.20 -22.26 28.78
N ILE A 728 15.22 -20.94 28.97
CA ILE A 728 15.54 -20.31 30.27
C ILE A 728 14.62 -20.83 31.38
N ASN A 729 13.32 -20.98 31.10
CA ASN A 729 12.35 -21.39 32.10
C ASN A 729 12.33 -22.91 32.34
N LYS A 730 12.87 -23.71 31.42
CA LYS A 730 13.07 -25.17 31.58
C LYS A 730 14.38 -25.53 32.27
N GLU A 731 15.38 -24.66 32.19
CA GLU A 731 16.69 -24.89 32.79
C GLU A 731 16.56 -25.15 34.30
N LYS A 732 17.06 -26.28 34.79
CA LYS A 732 17.04 -26.58 36.23
C LYS A 732 18.34 -26.10 36.86
N ASN A 733 18.26 -25.60 38.10
CA ASN A 733 19.44 -25.26 38.87
C ASN A 733 20.12 -26.56 39.36
N THR A 734 20.96 -27.16 38.54
CA THR A 734 21.61 -28.47 38.81
C THR A 734 22.92 -28.35 39.62
N LEU A 735 23.32 -27.15 40.01
CA LEU A 735 24.63 -26.87 40.62
C LEU A 735 24.76 -27.21 42.13
N THR A 736 24.07 -28.24 42.64
CA THR A 736 24.23 -28.63 44.06
C THR A 736 24.50 -30.10 44.35
N THR A 737 24.56 -31.01 43.38
CA THR A 737 25.00 -32.38 43.64
C THR A 737 25.77 -32.93 42.44
N GLY A 738 27.02 -33.32 42.68
CA GLY A 738 27.95 -33.81 41.66
C GLY A 738 27.56 -35.15 41.06
N GLU A 739 26.56 -35.16 40.20
CA GLU A 739 26.28 -36.27 39.28
C GLU A 739 26.23 -35.75 37.85
N ASN A 740 26.99 -36.39 36.97
CA ASN A 740 27.02 -36.12 35.54
C ASN A 740 25.63 -36.31 34.94
N ILE A 741 24.95 -35.22 34.60
CA ILE A 741 23.77 -35.27 33.75
C ILE A 741 24.18 -34.84 32.35
N ASP A 742 24.15 -35.79 31.41
CA ASP A 742 24.49 -35.65 29.99
C ASP A 742 23.36 -34.95 29.20
N THR A 743 22.89 -33.79 29.68
CA THR A 743 21.89 -32.97 28.98
C THR A 743 22.54 -31.67 28.52
N PRO A 744 22.31 -31.20 27.27
CA PRO A 744 22.83 -29.91 26.83
C PRO A 744 22.23 -28.77 27.67
N THR A 745 23.01 -28.22 28.60
CA THR A 745 22.65 -27.03 29.40
C THR A 745 22.57 -25.78 28.52
N LEU A 746 21.86 -24.76 28.97
CA LEU A 746 21.77 -23.46 28.28
C LEU A 746 23.17 -22.90 27.91
N SER A 747 24.17 -23.10 28.79
CA SER A 747 25.57 -22.73 28.54
C SER A 747 26.12 -23.52 27.36
N SER A 748 26.05 -24.86 27.39
CA SER A 748 26.60 -25.70 26.32
C SER A 748 25.99 -25.41 24.94
N GLN A 749 24.73 -24.96 24.88
CA GLN A 749 24.04 -24.63 23.63
C GLN A 749 24.46 -23.28 23.04
N PHE A 750 24.77 -22.28 23.88
CA PHE A 750 24.98 -20.90 23.43
C PHE A 750 26.40 -20.35 23.72
N GLU A 751 27.23 -21.06 24.46
CA GLU A 751 28.59 -20.64 24.83
C GLU A 751 29.53 -20.62 23.62
N SER A 752 29.61 -21.73 22.88
CA SER A 752 30.50 -21.86 21.71
C SER A 752 30.09 -20.94 20.54
N GLN A 753 28.79 -20.67 20.40
CA GLN A 753 28.25 -19.92 19.27
C GLN A 753 28.00 -18.45 19.58
N TYR A 754 27.71 -18.08 20.84
CA TYR A 754 27.29 -16.73 21.20
C TYR A 754 27.86 -16.21 22.53
N GLY A 755 28.74 -16.97 23.20
CA GLY A 755 29.47 -16.52 24.39
C GLY A 755 28.67 -16.51 25.70
N LEU A 756 27.52 -17.19 25.77
CA LEU A 756 26.72 -17.26 27.00
C LEU A 756 27.38 -18.19 28.04
N THR A 757 28.21 -17.63 28.91
CA THR A 757 28.97 -18.39 29.91
C THR A 757 28.11 -18.98 31.05
N GLN A 758 28.60 -20.03 31.70
CA GLN A 758 27.94 -20.63 32.87
C GLN A 758 27.60 -19.61 33.97
N LYS A 759 28.48 -18.62 34.23
CA LYS A 759 28.25 -17.54 35.20
C LYS A 759 27.04 -16.67 34.83
N MET A 760 26.87 -16.40 33.53
CA MET A 760 25.72 -15.64 33.03
C MET A 760 24.42 -16.45 33.13
N VAL A 761 24.47 -17.74 32.77
CA VAL A 761 23.33 -18.67 32.93
C VAL A 761 22.90 -18.75 34.40
N GLN A 762 23.85 -18.89 35.32
CA GLN A 762 23.57 -18.91 36.76
C GLN A 762 22.84 -17.64 37.21
N ALA A 763 23.32 -16.46 36.77
CA ALA A 763 22.66 -15.20 37.10
C ALA A 763 21.23 -15.10 36.53
N ILE A 764 20.97 -15.65 35.34
CA ILE A 764 19.63 -15.74 34.75
C ILE A 764 18.72 -16.62 35.60
N ILE A 765 19.19 -17.81 35.99
CA ILE A 765 18.41 -18.76 36.81
C ILE A 765 18.12 -18.18 38.19
N GLU A 766 19.09 -17.55 38.84
CA GLU A 766 18.91 -16.89 40.13
C GLU A 766 17.89 -15.76 40.05
N TYR A 767 17.98 -14.93 39.01
CA TYR A 767 17.01 -13.87 38.77
C TYR A 767 15.60 -14.42 38.54
N ARG A 768 15.46 -15.48 37.72
CA ARG A 768 14.19 -16.19 37.50
C ARG A 768 13.59 -16.71 38.80
N ASN A 769 14.38 -17.41 39.61
CA ASN A 769 13.92 -18.04 40.85
C ASN A 769 13.52 -17.02 41.92
N LYS A 770 14.04 -15.78 41.85
CA LYS A 770 13.63 -14.67 42.73
C LYS A 770 12.27 -14.06 42.35
N LYS A 771 11.73 -14.34 41.15
CA LYS A 771 10.42 -13.85 40.74
C LYS A 771 9.32 -14.71 41.36
N ASN A 772 8.22 -14.09 41.77
CA ASN A 772 7.06 -14.78 42.35
C ASN A 772 6.46 -15.86 41.43
N SER A 773 6.56 -15.68 40.12
CA SER A 773 6.10 -16.65 39.11
C SER A 773 7.05 -17.82 38.90
N GLY A 774 8.28 -17.76 39.45
CA GLY A 774 9.36 -18.69 39.14
C GLY A 774 9.78 -18.68 37.66
N LYS A 775 9.40 -17.65 36.90
CA LYS A 775 9.60 -17.56 35.45
C LYS A 775 10.07 -16.18 35.02
N ILE A 776 10.93 -16.13 34.00
CA ILE A 776 11.18 -14.92 33.22
C ILE A 776 10.09 -14.84 32.16
N SER A 777 9.27 -13.80 32.21
CA SER A 777 8.07 -13.70 31.38
C SER A 777 8.31 -13.00 30.04
N ASN A 778 9.38 -12.22 29.93
CA ASN A 778 9.73 -11.49 28.70
C ASN A 778 11.23 -11.17 28.63
N ILE A 779 11.71 -10.82 27.44
CA ILE A 779 13.13 -10.52 27.14
C ILE A 779 13.57 -9.24 27.84
N ALA A 780 12.69 -8.26 28.00
CA ALA A 780 13.01 -7.00 28.66
C ALA A 780 13.58 -7.19 30.08
N GLN A 781 13.16 -8.25 30.78
CA GLN A 781 13.69 -8.60 32.10
C GLN A 781 15.16 -9.03 32.10
N LEU A 782 15.73 -9.49 30.99
CA LEU A 782 17.15 -9.85 30.90
C LEU A 782 18.06 -8.62 31.03
N PHE A 783 17.56 -7.42 30.69
CA PHE A 783 18.29 -6.16 30.89
C PHE A 783 18.38 -5.74 32.36
N GLU A 784 17.69 -6.42 33.28
CA GLU A 784 17.78 -6.17 34.72
C GLU A 784 18.93 -6.96 35.39
N ILE A 785 19.63 -7.80 34.61
CA ILE A 785 20.70 -8.68 35.11
C ILE A 785 22.06 -8.04 34.81
N PRO A 786 22.80 -7.50 35.81
CA PRO A 786 23.98 -6.67 35.57
C PRO A 786 25.11 -7.35 34.80
N ILE A 787 25.33 -8.65 35.01
CA ILE A 787 26.41 -9.38 34.30
C ILE A 787 26.16 -9.45 32.79
N LEU A 788 24.90 -9.42 32.35
CA LEU A 788 24.53 -9.46 30.94
C LEU A 788 24.71 -8.10 30.24
N LEU A 789 24.77 -7.00 31.00
CA LEU A 789 24.95 -5.64 30.48
C LEU A 789 26.42 -5.29 30.22
N LYS A 790 27.37 -6.07 30.76
CA LYS A 790 28.80 -5.82 30.55
C LYS A 790 29.16 -5.95 29.07
N ASP A 791 29.94 -4.99 28.57
CA ASP A 791 30.45 -4.96 27.18
C ASP A 791 29.37 -5.13 26.10
N ASP A 792 28.15 -4.67 26.38
CA ASP A 792 26.95 -4.83 25.55
C ASP A 792 26.61 -6.30 25.21
N PHE A 793 27.00 -7.25 26.07
CA PHE A 793 26.86 -8.68 25.81
C PHE A 793 25.43 -9.07 25.43
N ILE A 794 24.43 -8.66 26.23
CA ILE A 794 23.03 -9.02 25.97
C ILE A 794 22.54 -8.51 24.60
N LEU A 795 23.03 -7.35 24.15
CA LEU A 795 22.66 -6.80 22.84
C LEU A 795 23.33 -7.60 21.71
N LYS A 796 24.61 -7.95 21.86
CA LYS A 796 25.33 -8.85 20.95
C LYS A 796 24.60 -10.19 20.83
N PHE A 797 24.32 -10.81 21.99
CA PHE A 797 23.62 -12.08 22.09
C PHE A 797 22.25 -12.05 21.41
N LEU A 798 21.36 -11.12 21.80
CA LEU A 798 20.01 -11.03 21.24
C LEU A 798 20.01 -10.67 19.73
N SER A 799 20.97 -9.85 19.27
CA SER A 799 21.08 -9.53 17.84
C SER A 799 21.56 -10.74 17.02
N ALA A 800 22.43 -11.58 17.59
CA ALA A 800 22.97 -12.75 16.92
C ALA A 800 21.99 -13.94 16.89
N LEU A 801 21.01 -13.98 17.80
CA LEU A 801 19.92 -14.96 17.77
C LEU A 801 18.95 -14.76 16.61
N VAL A 802 18.93 -13.57 16.00
CA VAL A 802 18.04 -13.29 14.87
C VAL A 802 18.55 -14.06 13.65
N PRO A 803 17.73 -14.96 13.07
CA PRO A 803 18.18 -15.76 11.96
C PRO A 803 18.37 -14.89 10.72
N THR A 804 19.41 -15.19 9.95
CA THR A 804 19.62 -14.61 8.63
C THR A 804 18.64 -15.21 7.62
N LYS A 805 18.37 -14.50 6.52
CA LYS A 805 17.52 -15.03 5.44
C LYS A 805 18.05 -16.37 4.91
N LYS A 806 19.37 -16.53 4.81
CA LYS A 806 20.03 -17.78 4.39
C LYS A 806 19.72 -18.94 5.35
N GLN A 807 19.84 -18.71 6.66
CA GLN A 807 19.52 -19.73 7.66
C GLN A 807 18.04 -20.13 7.62
N LEU A 808 17.14 -19.18 7.37
CA LEU A 808 15.71 -19.48 7.20
C LEU A 808 15.43 -20.28 5.92
N GLN A 809 16.18 -20.05 4.84
CA GLN A 809 16.09 -20.85 3.62
C GLN A 809 16.57 -22.29 3.85
N GLU A 810 17.65 -22.48 4.60
CA GLU A 810 18.23 -23.79 4.90
C GLU A 810 17.28 -24.71 5.71
N ILE A 811 16.28 -24.12 6.39
CA ILE A 811 15.25 -24.86 7.14
C ILE A 811 13.88 -24.86 6.46
N ASP A 812 13.82 -24.49 5.18
CA ASP A 812 12.60 -24.40 4.38
C ASP A 812 11.49 -23.55 5.05
N ASP A 813 11.84 -22.40 5.63
CA ASP A 813 10.86 -21.51 6.26
C ASP A 813 9.83 -21.05 5.20
N PRO A 814 8.53 -21.34 5.39
CA PRO A 814 7.52 -21.01 4.40
C PRO A 814 7.51 -19.51 4.08
N LEU A 815 7.62 -18.62 5.07
CA LEU A 815 7.56 -17.17 4.80
C LEU A 815 8.68 -16.73 3.86
N VAL A 816 9.88 -17.31 3.97
CA VAL A 816 10.98 -16.98 3.03
C VAL A 816 10.69 -17.48 1.63
N ASP A 817 10.09 -18.66 1.50
CA ASP A 817 9.71 -19.23 0.22
C ASP A 817 8.67 -18.38 -0.49
N VAL A 818 7.66 -17.86 0.22
CA VAL A 818 6.73 -16.89 -0.40
C VAL A 818 7.41 -15.58 -0.69
N GLU A 819 8.25 -15.09 0.21
CA GLU A 819 9.00 -13.87 -0.02
C GLU A 819 9.86 -13.94 -1.27
N ALA A 820 10.46 -15.09 -1.54
CA ALA A 820 11.24 -15.30 -2.76
C ALA A 820 10.36 -15.44 -4.01
N ARG A 821 9.20 -16.11 -3.90
CA ARG A 821 8.36 -16.46 -5.07
C ARG A 821 7.33 -15.41 -5.45
N PHE A 822 6.75 -14.70 -4.47
CA PHE A 822 5.56 -13.86 -4.67
C PHE A 822 5.75 -12.40 -4.22
N VAL A 823 6.82 -12.11 -3.47
CA VAL A 823 7.05 -10.77 -2.95
C VAL A 823 8.02 -10.04 -3.85
N ARG A 824 7.48 -9.12 -4.62
CA ARG A 824 8.24 -8.19 -5.44
C ARG A 824 8.68 -6.99 -4.57
N PRO A 825 9.63 -6.16 -5.05
CA PRO A 825 9.99 -4.92 -4.37
C PRO A 825 8.77 -4.10 -3.94
N THR A 826 8.81 -3.47 -2.78
CA THR A 826 7.64 -2.73 -2.26
C THR A 826 8.01 -1.79 -1.14
N SER A 827 7.19 -0.77 -0.89
CA SER A 827 7.33 0.15 0.25
C SER A 827 6.47 -0.25 1.45
N LEU A 828 5.53 -1.19 1.31
CA LEU A 828 4.62 -1.65 2.36
C LEU A 828 5.08 -2.95 3.03
N THR A 829 4.44 -3.35 4.13
CA THR A 829 4.73 -4.65 4.75
C THR A 829 4.34 -5.76 3.79
N ILE A 830 5.18 -6.78 3.76
CA ILE A 830 5.04 -7.90 2.83
C ILE A 830 3.79 -8.72 3.18
N GLU A 831 3.37 -8.78 4.46
CA GLU A 831 2.19 -9.54 4.91
C GLU A 831 0.91 -9.15 4.16
N GLU A 832 0.69 -7.84 3.93
CA GLU A 832 -0.50 -7.37 3.23
C GLU A 832 -0.56 -7.85 1.78
N GLN A 833 0.60 -7.98 1.12
CA GLN A 833 0.66 -8.42 -0.27
C GLN A 833 0.28 -9.88 -0.40
N ILE A 834 0.89 -10.75 0.41
CA ILE A 834 0.61 -12.19 0.36
C ILE A 834 -0.85 -12.48 0.75
N ILE A 835 -1.41 -11.83 1.78
CA ILE A 835 -2.83 -12.04 2.14
C ILE A 835 -3.78 -11.54 1.04
N LYS A 836 -3.54 -10.35 0.47
CA LYS A 836 -4.43 -9.77 -0.55
C LYS A 836 -4.39 -10.58 -1.84
N GLN A 837 -3.20 -10.89 -2.34
CA GLN A 837 -3.02 -11.72 -3.52
C GLN A 837 -3.67 -13.10 -3.34
N GLN A 838 -3.59 -13.66 -2.14
CA GLN A 838 -4.14 -14.98 -1.89
C GLN A 838 -5.68 -15.01 -1.81
N LYS A 839 -6.29 -14.13 -1.02
CA LYS A 839 -7.76 -14.03 -0.94
C LYS A 839 -8.40 -13.71 -2.28
N GLN A 840 -7.69 -12.93 -3.09
CA GLN A 840 -8.07 -12.60 -4.44
C GLN A 840 -8.04 -13.84 -5.34
N ARG A 841 -6.98 -14.65 -5.31
CA ARG A 841 -6.91 -15.93 -6.02
C ARG A 841 -8.06 -16.85 -5.61
N ASP A 842 -8.29 -17.00 -4.31
CA ASP A 842 -9.38 -17.85 -3.78
C ASP A 842 -10.76 -17.40 -4.30
N LYS A 843 -11.05 -16.09 -4.29
CA LYS A 843 -12.32 -15.52 -4.78
C LYS A 843 -12.52 -15.82 -6.27
N ILE A 844 -11.50 -15.55 -7.10
CA ILE A 844 -11.59 -15.74 -8.55
C ILE A 844 -11.79 -17.22 -8.90
N GLN A 845 -11.13 -18.13 -8.17
CA GLN A 845 -11.22 -19.57 -8.39
C GLN A 845 -12.60 -20.14 -8.01
N GLN A 846 -13.19 -19.64 -6.93
CA GLN A 846 -14.56 -20.00 -6.54
C GLN A 846 -15.58 -19.61 -7.63
N GLU A 847 -15.36 -18.48 -8.30
CA GLU A 847 -16.26 -17.94 -9.32
C GLU A 847 -16.15 -18.62 -10.70
N LYS A 848 -15.00 -19.24 -11.05
CA LYS A 848 -14.78 -19.83 -12.39
C LYS A 848 -14.77 -21.37 -12.47
N HIS A 849 -14.90 -22.09 -11.35
CA HIS A 849 -15.17 -23.54 -11.30
C HIS A 849 -14.24 -24.47 -12.14
N ASN A 850 -12.98 -24.10 -12.42
CA ASN A 850 -12.00 -25.03 -12.97
C ASN A 850 -10.56 -24.50 -12.87
N VAL A 851 -9.60 -25.42 -12.81
CA VAL A 851 -8.13 -25.26 -12.89
C VAL A 851 -7.42 -24.99 -11.55
N LEU A 852 -7.07 -26.05 -10.81
CA LEU A 852 -5.93 -25.99 -9.90
C LEU A 852 -5.10 -27.28 -10.00
N ASP A 853 -3.78 -27.10 -10.12
CA ASP A 853 -2.80 -28.06 -9.64
C ASP A 853 -2.92 -28.11 -8.11
N TYR A 854 -3.25 -29.29 -7.58
CA TYR A 854 -3.48 -29.53 -6.16
C TYR A 854 -2.27 -29.14 -5.27
N ASN A 855 -1.04 -29.15 -5.81
CA ASN A 855 0.16 -28.74 -5.07
C ASN A 855 0.16 -27.22 -4.78
N LEU A 856 -0.35 -26.42 -5.72
CA LEU A 856 -0.45 -24.97 -5.55
C LEU A 856 -1.53 -24.62 -4.50
N GLU A 857 -2.67 -25.32 -4.50
CA GLU A 857 -3.75 -25.10 -3.52
C GLU A 857 -3.31 -25.44 -2.08
N GLN A 858 -2.53 -26.51 -1.90
CA GLN A 858 -1.98 -26.85 -0.59
C GLN A 858 -0.96 -25.81 -0.10
N GLY A 859 -0.07 -25.34 -0.98
CA GLY A 859 0.88 -24.28 -0.66
C GLY A 859 0.17 -23.01 -0.19
N ILE A 860 -0.89 -22.63 -0.90
CA ILE A 860 -1.75 -21.46 -0.60
C ILE A 860 -2.31 -21.49 0.82
N PHE A 861 -2.97 -22.58 1.22
CA PHE A 861 -3.61 -22.65 2.53
C PHE A 861 -2.60 -22.81 3.66
N LEU A 862 -1.50 -23.51 3.40
CA LEU A 862 -0.37 -23.57 4.32
C LEU A 862 0.19 -22.16 4.57
N PHE A 863 0.27 -21.33 3.53
CA PHE A 863 0.69 -19.94 3.67
C PHE A 863 -0.25 -19.09 4.49
N ASP A 864 -1.56 -19.15 4.21
CA ASP A 864 -2.58 -18.45 4.98
C ASP A 864 -2.49 -18.84 6.47
N ALA A 865 -2.27 -20.13 6.75
CA ALA A 865 -2.04 -20.62 8.09
C ALA A 865 -0.77 -20.05 8.75
N VAL A 866 0.36 -20.04 8.04
CA VAL A 866 1.63 -19.53 8.57
C VAL A 866 1.56 -18.02 8.86
N ILE A 867 0.92 -17.24 8.00
CA ILE A 867 0.72 -15.79 8.21
C ILE A 867 -0.17 -15.53 9.43
N HIS A 868 -1.30 -16.24 9.53
CA HIS A 868 -2.18 -16.10 10.68
C HIS A 868 -1.51 -16.58 11.99
N ALA A 869 -0.65 -17.60 11.93
CA ALA A 869 0.16 -18.01 13.06
C ALA A 869 1.21 -16.95 13.44
N TYR A 870 1.86 -16.33 12.46
CA TYR A 870 2.75 -15.19 12.70
C TYR A 870 2.02 -14.02 13.37
N HIS A 871 0.87 -13.58 12.85
CA HIS A 871 0.07 -12.53 13.50
C HIS A 871 -0.36 -12.91 14.92
N ALA A 872 -0.65 -14.19 15.17
CA ALA A 872 -0.95 -14.66 16.51
C ALA A 872 0.27 -14.54 17.45
N ARG A 873 1.48 -14.87 17.00
CA ARG A 873 2.73 -14.66 17.77
C ARG A 873 2.99 -13.18 18.04
N GLU A 874 2.79 -12.34 17.03
CA GLU A 874 2.92 -10.90 17.16
C GLU A 874 1.94 -10.32 18.18
N LEU A 875 0.67 -10.73 18.15
CA LEU A 875 -0.34 -10.31 19.12
C LEU A 875 0.01 -10.74 20.56
N ILE A 876 0.70 -11.86 20.77
CA ILE A 876 1.20 -12.25 22.09
C ILE A 876 2.27 -11.26 22.56
N VAL A 877 3.24 -10.94 21.71
CA VAL A 877 4.27 -9.93 22.01
C VAL A 877 3.64 -8.58 22.35
N LEU A 878 2.60 -8.20 21.62
CA LEU A 878 1.83 -6.97 21.83
C LEU A 878 0.91 -7.01 23.06
N GLY A 879 0.90 -8.10 23.85
CA GLY A 879 0.08 -8.22 25.06
C GLY A 879 -1.42 -8.41 24.79
N HIS A 880 -1.79 -9.01 23.66
CA HIS A 880 -3.17 -9.21 23.22
C HIS A 880 -3.52 -10.71 23.04
N PRO A 881 -3.60 -11.49 24.13
CA PRO A 881 -3.84 -12.94 24.07
C PRO A 881 -5.17 -13.31 23.39
N ARG A 882 -6.24 -12.51 23.59
CA ARG A 882 -7.53 -12.73 22.92
C ARG A 882 -7.43 -12.59 21.40
N GLY A 883 -6.72 -11.56 20.92
CA GLY A 883 -6.47 -11.37 19.49
C GLY A 883 -5.59 -12.49 18.91
N ALA A 884 -4.62 -12.97 19.70
CA ALA A 884 -3.79 -14.11 19.30
C ALA A 884 -4.62 -15.38 19.11
N GLU A 885 -5.60 -15.64 19.99
CA GLU A 885 -6.53 -16.77 19.85
C GLU A 885 -7.43 -16.66 18.62
N GLU A 886 -7.92 -15.46 18.31
CA GLU A 886 -8.70 -15.21 17.08
C GLU A 886 -7.85 -15.47 15.84
N SER A 887 -6.60 -15.00 15.82
CA SER A 887 -5.67 -15.21 14.71
C SER A 887 -5.26 -16.68 14.58
N LEU A 888 -5.00 -17.37 15.70
CA LEU A 888 -4.78 -18.81 15.72
C LEU A 888 -5.99 -19.56 15.13
N SER A 889 -7.21 -19.19 15.52
CA SER A 889 -8.42 -19.81 14.99
C SER A 889 -8.53 -19.68 13.46
N ARG A 890 -8.09 -18.54 12.90
CA ARG A 890 -8.00 -18.35 11.44
C ARG A 890 -6.91 -19.22 10.81
N ALA A 891 -5.75 -19.35 11.46
CA ALA A 891 -4.69 -20.24 11.00
C ALA A 891 -5.15 -21.70 10.94
N ILE A 892 -5.83 -22.15 12.00
CA ILE A 892 -6.39 -23.50 12.08
C ILE A 892 -7.48 -23.69 11.01
N ALA A 893 -8.37 -22.71 10.80
CA ALA A 893 -9.38 -22.78 9.76
C ALA A 893 -8.78 -22.86 8.35
N ALA A 894 -7.65 -22.20 8.09
CA ALA A 894 -6.92 -22.33 6.83
C ALA A 894 -6.35 -23.74 6.64
N LEU A 895 -5.76 -24.32 7.68
CA LEU A 895 -5.31 -25.73 7.66
C LEU A 895 -6.48 -26.70 7.47
N ASP A 896 -7.63 -26.43 8.09
CA ASP A 896 -8.82 -27.28 7.92
C ASP A 896 -9.34 -27.21 6.48
N ARG A 897 -9.38 -26.03 5.86
CA ARG A 897 -9.68 -25.88 4.42
C ARG A 897 -8.68 -26.63 3.54
N MET A 898 -7.39 -26.58 3.88
CA MET A 898 -6.36 -27.34 3.19
C MET A 898 -6.66 -28.84 3.25
N ILE A 899 -6.93 -29.36 4.44
CA ILE A 899 -7.23 -30.78 4.69
C ILE A 899 -8.48 -31.21 3.93
N ASP A 900 -9.55 -30.41 3.99
CA ASP A 900 -10.84 -30.73 3.39
C ASP A 900 -10.80 -30.73 1.85
N LYS A 901 -9.92 -29.93 1.23
CA LYS A 901 -9.81 -29.86 -0.23
C LYS A 901 -8.74 -30.78 -0.83
N ALA A 902 -7.70 -31.12 -0.09
CA ALA A 902 -6.51 -31.82 -0.57
C ALA A 902 -6.63 -33.37 -0.62
N HIS A 903 -7.82 -33.92 -0.86
CA HIS A 903 -8.11 -35.37 -0.79
C HIS A 903 -7.00 -36.26 -1.41
N GLY A 904 -6.20 -36.95 -0.57
CA GLY A 904 -5.40 -38.10 -1.00
C GLY A 904 -3.92 -37.89 -1.38
N TYR A 905 -3.31 -36.72 -1.29
CA TYR A 905 -1.95 -36.51 -1.84
C TYR A 905 -0.80 -36.44 -0.80
N LEU A 906 -0.98 -35.73 0.32
CA LEU A 906 -0.05 -35.74 1.45
C LEU A 906 -0.62 -36.62 2.57
N PRO A 907 0.20 -37.40 3.29
CA PRO A 907 -0.36 -38.25 4.34
C PRO A 907 -1.00 -37.42 5.46
N TYR A 908 -2.18 -37.85 5.91
CA TYR A 908 -3.05 -37.15 6.85
C TYR A 908 -2.34 -36.63 8.11
N VAL A 909 -1.34 -37.36 8.61
CA VAL A 909 -0.54 -36.97 9.78
C VAL A 909 0.31 -35.73 9.52
N TYR A 910 0.82 -35.51 8.31
CA TYR A 910 1.61 -34.31 8.00
C TYR A 910 0.73 -33.06 7.92
N GLN A 911 -0.50 -33.19 7.43
CA GLN A 911 -1.46 -32.08 7.41
C GLN A 911 -1.91 -31.72 8.84
N HIS A 912 -2.20 -32.74 9.66
CA HIS A 912 -2.52 -32.54 11.09
C HIS A 912 -1.31 -32.13 11.94
N LYS A 913 -0.08 -32.48 11.56
CA LYS A 913 1.16 -32.11 12.26
C LYS A 913 1.25 -30.59 12.42
N ASN A 914 1.00 -29.83 11.36
CA ASN A 914 1.04 -28.36 11.41
C ASN A 914 0.00 -27.81 12.40
N LYS A 915 -1.22 -28.34 12.35
CA LYS A 915 -2.32 -27.98 13.26
C LYS A 915 -1.97 -28.30 14.72
N VAL A 916 -1.43 -29.49 14.97
CA VAL A 916 -0.98 -29.96 16.30
C VAL A 916 0.20 -29.14 16.81
N THR A 917 1.16 -28.79 15.95
CA THR A 917 2.30 -27.93 16.31
C THR A 917 1.82 -26.55 16.73
N LEU A 918 0.86 -25.94 16.02
CA LEU A 918 0.27 -24.67 16.44
C LEU A 918 -0.45 -24.80 17.78
N TYR A 919 -1.28 -25.84 17.97
CA TYR A 919 -1.92 -26.07 19.26
C TYR A 919 -0.93 -26.27 20.41
N GLN A 920 0.15 -27.02 20.17
CA GLN A 920 1.22 -27.25 21.15
C GLN A 920 1.96 -25.96 21.49
N GLU A 921 2.30 -25.15 20.48
CA GLU A 921 3.00 -23.89 20.66
C GLU A 921 2.12 -22.88 21.42
N PHE A 922 0.93 -22.61 20.92
CA PHE A 922 0.03 -21.61 21.50
C PHE A 922 -0.57 -22.08 22.83
N GLY A 923 -0.74 -23.39 23.06
CA GLY A 923 -1.09 -23.93 24.37
C GLY A 923 -0.08 -23.54 25.44
N LYS A 924 1.22 -23.55 25.11
CA LYS A 924 2.28 -23.08 26.02
C LYS A 924 2.30 -21.56 26.15
N LEU A 925 2.27 -20.85 25.03
CA LEU A 925 2.39 -19.39 25.04
C LEU A 925 1.21 -18.70 25.72
N LEU A 926 0.00 -19.24 25.57
CA LEU A 926 -1.23 -18.71 26.18
C LEU A 926 -1.56 -19.38 27.53
N GLY A 927 -0.83 -20.43 27.91
CA GLY A 927 -1.09 -21.21 29.12
C GLY A 927 -2.46 -21.88 29.16
N LYS A 928 -2.92 -22.43 28.02
CA LYS A 928 -4.26 -23.01 27.86
C LYS A 928 -4.23 -24.50 27.59
N ILE A 929 -4.71 -25.28 28.56
CA ILE A 929 -4.82 -26.75 28.48
C ILE A 929 -5.74 -27.18 27.32
N GLU A 930 -6.86 -26.47 27.12
CA GLU A 930 -7.83 -26.73 26.05
C GLU A 930 -7.19 -26.79 24.65
N LEU A 931 -6.09 -26.07 24.42
CA LEU A 931 -5.38 -26.12 23.13
C LEU A 931 -4.64 -27.44 22.97
N PHE A 932 -4.02 -27.97 24.03
CA PHE A 932 -3.42 -29.30 24.00
C PHE A 932 -4.48 -30.38 23.76
N GLU A 933 -5.64 -30.28 24.40
CA GLU A 933 -6.78 -31.20 24.18
C GLU A 933 -7.27 -31.16 22.73
N LYS A 934 -7.40 -29.96 22.14
CA LYS A 934 -7.71 -29.81 20.71
C LYS A 934 -6.66 -30.45 19.81
N GLY A 935 -5.39 -30.39 20.19
CA GLY A 935 -4.30 -31.11 19.53
C GLY A 935 -4.46 -32.64 19.62
N ILE A 936 -4.80 -33.17 20.79
CA ILE A 936 -5.08 -34.60 21.00
C ILE A 936 -6.28 -35.03 20.15
N LYS A 937 -7.37 -34.26 20.16
CA LYS A 937 -8.57 -34.53 19.35
C LYS A 937 -8.26 -34.54 17.85
N ALA A 938 -7.42 -33.61 17.38
CA ALA A 938 -6.97 -33.59 16.00
C ALA A 938 -6.16 -34.84 15.62
N LEU A 939 -5.42 -35.45 16.57
CA LEU A 939 -4.71 -36.71 16.35
C LEU A 939 -5.63 -37.94 16.47
N ASP A 940 -6.66 -37.88 17.32
CA ASP A 940 -7.68 -38.94 17.42
C ASP A 940 -8.44 -39.14 16.11
N GLU A 941 -8.76 -38.03 15.41
CA GLU A 941 -9.33 -38.10 14.06
C GLU A 941 -8.42 -38.83 13.05
N VAL A 942 -7.09 -38.75 13.24
CA VAL A 942 -6.10 -39.52 12.46
C VAL A 942 -6.20 -41.00 12.74
N LEU A 943 -6.27 -41.39 14.01
CA LEU A 943 -6.27 -42.79 14.43
C LEU A 943 -7.57 -43.54 14.13
N ASP A 944 -8.68 -42.82 13.91
CA ASP A 944 -10.00 -43.36 13.56
C ASP A 944 -10.04 -43.91 12.10
N PRO A 945 -10.15 -45.24 11.91
CA PRO A 945 -10.11 -45.85 10.58
C PRO A 945 -11.29 -45.44 9.68
N GLU A 946 -12.47 -45.20 10.25
CA GLU A 946 -13.68 -44.83 9.49
C GLU A 946 -13.61 -43.38 9.03
N LYS A 947 -13.15 -42.46 9.91
CA LYS A 947 -12.91 -41.06 9.51
C LYS A 947 -11.79 -40.94 8.48
N ARG A 948 -10.73 -41.73 8.63
CA ARG A 948 -9.62 -41.82 7.65
C ARG A 948 -10.13 -42.33 6.30
N LYS A 949 -10.91 -43.41 6.28
CA LYS A 949 -11.50 -43.96 5.06
C LYS A 949 -12.48 -42.99 4.38
N LYS A 950 -13.30 -42.28 5.17
CA LYS A 950 -14.23 -41.25 4.67
C LYS A 950 -13.52 -40.09 3.98
N ARG A 951 -12.37 -39.65 4.50
CA ARG A 951 -11.61 -38.50 3.96
C ARG A 951 -10.63 -38.88 2.83
N PHE A 952 -10.06 -40.09 2.84
CA PHE A 952 -8.98 -40.48 1.91
C PHE A 952 -9.35 -41.55 0.89
N GLY A 953 -10.53 -42.16 0.99
CA GLY A 953 -10.97 -43.20 0.07
C GLY A 953 -9.93 -44.32 -0.07
N LYS A 954 -9.39 -44.50 -1.27
CA LYS A 954 -8.44 -45.58 -1.60
C LYS A 954 -7.05 -45.41 -0.98
N ASN A 955 -6.67 -44.19 -0.58
CA ASN A 955 -5.33 -43.90 -0.04
C ASN A 955 -5.23 -44.10 1.48
N ALA A 956 -6.31 -44.51 2.15
CA ALA A 956 -6.35 -44.72 3.60
C ALA A 956 -5.38 -45.82 4.09
N GLY A 957 -5.02 -46.79 3.23
CA GLY A 957 -4.11 -47.89 3.56
C GLY A 957 -2.61 -47.54 3.54
N ALA A 958 -2.21 -46.45 2.88
CA ALA A 958 -0.80 -46.04 2.77
C ALA A 958 -0.25 -45.35 4.06
N VAL A 959 -1.03 -45.35 5.14
CA VAL A 959 -0.86 -44.47 6.32
C VAL A 959 -0.45 -45.24 7.60
N ALA A 960 -0.29 -46.57 7.54
CA ALA A 960 -0.08 -47.43 8.72
C ALA A 960 1.20 -47.11 9.55
N GLY A 961 2.26 -46.56 8.94
CA GLY A 961 3.46 -46.12 9.66
C GLY A 961 3.31 -44.83 10.46
N GLN A 962 2.15 -44.16 10.39
CA GLN A 962 1.94 -42.82 10.95
C GLN A 962 1.16 -42.83 12.27
N ASP A 963 0.54 -43.96 12.62
CA ASP A 963 -0.17 -44.15 13.88
C ASP A 963 0.79 -44.01 15.07
N LEU A 964 2.01 -44.54 14.94
CA LEU A 964 3.09 -44.38 15.92
C LEU A 964 3.50 -42.91 16.14
N ILE A 965 3.52 -42.10 15.07
CA ILE A 965 3.87 -40.68 15.14
C ILE A 965 2.75 -39.91 15.86
N ALA A 966 1.49 -40.21 15.52
CA ALA A 966 0.32 -39.63 16.15
C ALA A 966 0.26 -39.98 17.66
N LEU A 967 0.41 -41.27 18.01
CA LEU A 967 0.43 -41.74 19.40
C LEU A 967 1.58 -41.10 20.21
N ARG A 968 2.77 -40.97 19.63
CA ARG A 968 3.90 -40.28 20.28
C ARG A 968 3.56 -38.82 20.56
N LYS A 969 2.98 -38.10 19.60
CA LYS A 969 2.57 -36.69 19.81
C LYS A 969 1.43 -36.54 20.79
N MET A 970 0.46 -37.45 20.81
CA MET A 970 -0.58 -37.49 21.85
C MET A 970 0.04 -37.65 23.24
N GLY A 971 1.03 -38.56 23.38
CA GLY A 971 1.75 -38.75 24.64
C GLY A 971 2.53 -37.51 25.09
N GLU A 972 3.14 -36.76 24.15
CA GLU A 972 3.79 -35.48 24.44
C GLU A 972 2.79 -34.41 24.92
N LEU A 973 1.65 -34.26 24.23
CA LEU A 973 0.60 -33.33 24.64
C LEU A 973 0.01 -33.71 25.99
N GLY A 974 -0.26 -34.99 26.24
CA GLY A 974 -0.76 -35.47 27.53
C GLY A 974 0.21 -35.22 28.67
N ARG A 975 1.53 -35.28 28.43
CA ARG A 975 2.54 -34.88 29.43
C ARG A 975 2.49 -33.38 29.71
N MET A 976 2.31 -32.55 28.68
CA MET A 976 2.17 -31.10 28.84
C MET A 976 0.92 -30.73 29.62
N ILE A 977 -0.20 -31.43 29.42
CA ILE A 977 -1.41 -31.24 30.25
C ILE A 977 -1.08 -31.48 31.73
N LYS A 978 -0.38 -32.58 32.05
CA LYS A 978 0.05 -32.90 33.43
C LYS A 978 1.02 -31.87 34.02
N GLU A 979 1.85 -31.25 33.19
CA GLU A 979 2.77 -30.18 33.62
C GLU A 979 2.03 -28.86 33.92
N PHE A 980 0.90 -28.61 33.27
CA PHE A 980 0.09 -27.40 33.45
C PHE A 980 -1.03 -27.54 34.49
N ASP A 981 -1.51 -28.77 34.73
CA ASP A 981 -2.46 -29.10 35.80
C ASP A 981 -1.98 -30.34 36.58
N PRO A 982 -1.28 -30.13 37.72
CA PRO A 982 -0.82 -31.22 38.58
C PRO A 982 -1.97 -32.01 39.24
N LEU A 983 -3.22 -31.50 39.22
CA LEU A 983 -4.40 -32.11 39.81
C LEU A 983 -5.17 -33.01 38.82
N PHE A 984 -4.75 -33.10 37.54
CA PHE A 984 -5.39 -33.90 36.49
C PHE A 984 -5.32 -35.44 36.71
N ASN A 985 -4.84 -35.89 37.88
CA ASN A 985 -4.84 -37.30 38.31
C ASN A 985 -5.87 -37.58 39.43
N GLN A 986 -6.76 -36.63 39.76
CA GLN A 986 -8.00 -36.90 40.50
C GLN A 986 -9.17 -36.97 39.51
#